data_AF-A0A077NEV3-F1
#
_entry.id   AF-A0A077NEV3-F1
#
_cell.length_a   1.000
_cell.length_b   1.000
_cell.length_c   1.000
_cell.angle_alpha   90.00
_cell.angle_beta   90.00
_cell.angle_gamma   90.00
#
_symmetry.space_group_name_H-M   'P 1'
#
loop_
_entity.id
_entity.type
_entity.pdbx_description
1 polymer ?
#
loop_
_entity_poly.entity_id
_entity_poly.type
_entity_poly.pdbx_seq_one_letter_code
_entity_poly.pdbx_strand_id
1 'polypeptide(L)'
;MSENFINTLEESYRDGLLAYCLGQVFPHTGSLQKFNINTVEELYDYLLIDPLMNADAKTTVIAHRISSLLQLNHAIYNNMEPGYTNGFDKKELNQWQYIDSDMSVWGANKLLLNYAENYIDPELRLNKTTAFADFLSEIKQNRISTQSVQRAVQNYLSKLEKICNISTIAGYLYGNTVTDAKLVFLGQSRLQPDHFYWRVAENIIQDVDGKASLSPTAWNEWQEIQLSTGEIINPKIIWINNRVHIVYFTKKFEQAADSSDPSDTTFTYQLEIIYQKLNNTWSTPIVLAIYPDWPTDKLKLTALVLFGRKNTEGKNGSFDVMYELDDRPSRYVRKVLTLDSRLQCIKVEDILEPPAGGNVLAIYAKFFRSKINVCDSAYYYAKDSTFPNIIQENGGEYLALQDQKLPDLTHIRLNTTFAAQLIARASLSLDSLFSWEAQNTREIAAPSNAIGVPSTLDFQGANGRYFWEVFFHIPHAVANRLHQEFSYRDAENWYHYIFNPQIRVHEGEDNANKTPYWRVCPLLEPGSYAWEQEAGRVADPDAICYSTPERYKKAIFMEYARNILAQGDALYRRLTRDALTEARIHYSRVTSLLGPRPDVLVASRWTPKTLEALSTDATVLDGSLARFLPEMLPEMSKVRNEHWKVLDDPKVFRTPVNPDLIALWDTLQQRLDTLHNNLTIDGKPMLLEMYAAPVNPRDLLRAQSSASGLSQRAVSALAPILPYRFRALLPRVQSAVETLTRFGDLVRQYREQKEQALQEELVQSQMDELSAFAVQLQEVALEQQQAAIDTLISSKKVVTERQAYYRKLKDDDISSAERDSMDKRKETIPYEQASAGMESAASIADLVPNLFGTSVGGSVWGGPARALGWAHRISASEKRVMSYVTSESEQYRRCREEWQFQHDQAAAEGEMLDEQIKSAQNAKRMVQVQLDQARKEQEQSKVRYQLLLTRTTGSALYQWLISQMSTFYFQAYDAVTSLCLSVEACWRYEMGDYNVRFIQPNVWFDNYFGLTAGEALKLQLLNMESTYLKRHERRLEIVKTVSLKQLMENTIDSLTWDEVVEKIRETGQLDFSLSPLDFDRDYPGHYLRQIVNISINMPLLLGPYEEIKATLTQTSSETLLSPDMAALKYYYSEQGGDIPIKPASILSNPRVSQSIVISNQENKTGVLYANINDERYLPFEGTGAISSWRLDFPRADKLQQSRLINALKDIVIEFRYTAQTGNTVFTDEVSRLVRESNKRFRQQ
;
A
#
# COMPACT_ATOMS: atom_id res chain seq x y z
N MET A 1 -22.14 14.45 22.81
CA MET A 1 -21.71 13.65 23.99
C MET A 1 -20.67 12.64 23.50
N SER A 2 -19.78 12.17 24.37
CA SER A 2 -18.93 11.01 24.07
C SER A 2 -19.77 9.73 24.10
N GLU A 3 -19.39 8.72 23.31
CA GLU A 3 -20.10 7.43 23.25
C GLU A 3 -20.13 6.77 24.64
N ASN A 4 -18.99 6.75 25.35
CA ASN A 4 -18.87 6.27 26.72
C ASN A 4 -19.93 6.84 27.69
N PHE A 5 -20.29 8.13 27.58
CA PHE A 5 -21.27 8.75 28.48
C PHE A 5 -22.70 8.25 28.22
N ILE A 6 -23.03 7.95 26.96
CA ILE A 6 -24.31 7.36 26.60
C ILE A 6 -24.35 5.91 27.10
N ASN A 7 -23.28 5.15 26.90
CA ASN A 7 -23.21 3.74 27.27
C ASN A 7 -23.38 3.54 28.78
N THR A 8 -22.71 4.35 29.62
CA THR A 8 -22.92 4.33 31.08
C THR A 8 -24.35 4.74 31.50
N LEU A 9 -25.03 5.60 30.74
CA LEU A 9 -26.40 6.02 31.03
C LEU A 9 -27.40 4.91 30.69
N GLU A 10 -27.24 4.23 29.56
CA GLU A 10 -28.07 3.08 29.17
C GLU A 10 -27.91 1.90 30.14
N GLU A 11 -26.67 1.60 30.57
CA GLU A 11 -26.41 0.58 31.61
C GLU A 11 -27.05 0.95 32.95
N SER A 12 -26.98 2.23 33.36
CA SER A 12 -27.66 2.72 34.57
C SER A 12 -29.19 2.64 34.45
N TYR A 13 -29.74 2.83 33.26
CA TYR A 13 -31.18 2.75 32.99
C TYR A 13 -31.67 1.29 32.98
N ARG A 14 -30.92 0.39 32.32
CA ARG A 14 -31.08 -1.07 32.34
C ARG A 14 -31.15 -1.60 33.77
N ASP A 15 -30.20 -1.26 34.62
CA ASP A 15 -30.13 -1.75 36.00
C ASP A 15 -31.30 -1.23 36.86
N GLY A 16 -31.71 0.03 36.65
CA GLY A 16 -32.90 0.60 37.28
C GLY A 16 -34.20 -0.09 36.85
N LEU A 17 -34.34 -0.43 35.57
CA LEU A 17 -35.47 -1.20 35.05
C LEU A 17 -35.46 -2.65 35.56
N LEU A 18 -34.31 -3.31 35.60
CA LEU A 18 -34.15 -4.67 36.11
C LEU A 18 -34.58 -4.79 37.58
N ALA A 19 -34.13 -3.86 38.43
CA ALA A 19 -34.54 -3.79 39.82
C ALA A 19 -36.05 -3.51 39.98
N TYR A 20 -36.64 -2.68 39.11
CA TYR A 20 -38.09 -2.43 39.10
C TYR A 20 -38.89 -3.66 38.62
N CYS A 21 -38.44 -4.37 37.60
CA CYS A 21 -39.09 -5.57 37.10
C CYS A 21 -39.15 -6.67 38.17
N LEU A 22 -38.00 -7.03 38.75
CA LEU A 22 -37.91 -8.04 39.81
C LEU A 22 -38.60 -7.58 41.11
N GLY A 23 -38.42 -6.32 41.50
CA GLY A 23 -38.91 -5.81 42.77
C GLY A 23 -40.40 -5.41 42.79
N GLN A 24 -41.01 -5.07 41.64
CA GLN A 24 -42.37 -4.52 41.59
C GLN A 24 -43.26 -5.17 40.53
N VAL A 25 -42.76 -5.49 39.33
CA VAL A 25 -43.63 -5.96 38.23
C VAL A 25 -44.06 -7.42 38.45
N PHE A 26 -43.12 -8.35 38.57
CA PHE A 26 -43.45 -9.78 38.76
C PHE A 26 -44.14 -10.09 40.11
N PRO A 27 -43.71 -9.50 41.26
CA PRO A 27 -44.34 -9.79 42.56
C PRO A 27 -45.76 -9.23 42.75
N HIS A 28 -46.19 -8.23 41.97
CA HIS A 28 -47.48 -7.55 42.17
C HIS A 28 -48.45 -7.61 40.98
N THR A 29 -48.00 -8.04 39.80
CA THR A 29 -48.89 -8.22 38.63
C THR A 29 -49.53 -9.61 38.66
N GLY A 30 -50.83 -9.70 38.96
CA GLY A 30 -51.53 -10.98 39.20
C GLY A 30 -51.51 -12.00 38.05
N SER A 31 -51.22 -11.59 36.81
CA SER A 31 -51.01 -12.50 35.67
C SER A 31 -49.59 -13.07 35.57
N LEU A 32 -48.61 -12.43 36.22
CA LEU A 32 -47.19 -12.78 36.21
C LEU A 32 -46.71 -13.46 37.50
N GLN A 33 -47.34 -13.17 38.65
CA GLN A 33 -47.05 -13.81 39.95
C GLN A 33 -46.96 -15.35 39.87
N LYS A 34 -47.75 -15.98 38.99
CA LYS A 34 -47.77 -17.43 38.74
C LYS A 34 -46.43 -18.04 38.28
N PHE A 35 -45.51 -17.23 37.75
CA PHE A 35 -44.20 -17.68 37.29
C PHE A 35 -43.13 -17.64 38.39
N ASN A 36 -43.38 -16.94 39.51
CA ASN A 36 -42.48 -16.85 40.67
C ASN A 36 -41.01 -16.48 40.33
N ILE A 37 -40.83 -15.52 39.41
CA ILE A 37 -39.51 -15.01 39.01
C ILE A 37 -39.02 -14.02 40.07
N ASN A 38 -37.88 -14.33 40.68
CA ASN A 38 -37.22 -13.58 41.75
C ASN A 38 -35.73 -13.31 41.46
N THR A 39 -35.08 -14.11 40.62
CA THR A 39 -33.66 -13.93 40.21
C THR A 39 -33.51 -13.30 38.82
N VAL A 40 -32.31 -12.83 38.49
CA VAL A 40 -32.01 -12.24 37.17
C VAL A 40 -31.97 -13.33 36.10
N GLU A 41 -31.52 -14.52 36.49
CA GLU A 41 -31.45 -15.74 35.71
C GLU A 41 -32.85 -16.26 35.34
N GLU A 42 -33.76 -16.35 36.31
CA GLU A 42 -35.18 -16.67 36.07
C GLU A 42 -35.87 -15.65 35.14
N LEU A 43 -35.44 -14.38 35.19
CA LEU A 43 -35.96 -13.34 34.30
C LEU A 43 -35.37 -13.45 32.88
N TYR A 44 -34.10 -13.83 32.75
CA TYR A 44 -33.46 -14.15 31.47
C TYR A 44 -34.17 -15.32 30.78
N ASP A 45 -34.40 -16.43 31.50
CA ASP A 45 -35.08 -17.60 30.96
C ASP A 45 -36.53 -17.28 30.54
N TYR A 46 -37.22 -16.41 31.29
CA TYR A 46 -38.57 -15.98 30.96
C TYR A 46 -38.66 -15.00 29.77
N LEU A 47 -37.71 -14.05 29.67
CA LEU A 47 -37.71 -13.04 28.60
C LEU A 47 -37.03 -13.53 27.32
N LEU A 48 -36.15 -14.54 27.42
CA LEU A 48 -35.28 -15.02 26.34
C LEU A 48 -34.34 -13.92 25.81
N ILE A 49 -33.93 -13.02 26.71
CA ILE A 49 -33.14 -11.80 26.49
C ILE A 49 -32.25 -11.58 27.72
N ASP A 50 -30.93 -11.48 27.54
CA ASP A 50 -29.98 -11.21 28.62
C ASP A 50 -30.10 -9.76 29.13
N PRO A 51 -30.53 -9.54 30.40
CA PRO A 51 -30.72 -8.22 30.97
C PRO A 51 -29.45 -7.59 31.55
N LEU A 52 -28.29 -8.27 31.47
CA LEU A 52 -26.99 -7.82 31.98
C LEU A 52 -25.99 -7.43 30.87
N MET A 53 -26.37 -7.53 29.60
CA MET A 53 -25.54 -7.13 28.46
C MET A 53 -25.10 -5.66 28.53
N ASN A 54 -23.81 -5.41 28.33
CA ASN A 54 -23.21 -4.07 28.29
C ASN A 54 -23.61 -3.30 27.02
N ALA A 55 -23.66 -1.97 27.10
CA ALA A 55 -24.14 -1.10 26.02
C ALA A 55 -23.22 -1.07 24.76
N ASP A 56 -21.96 -1.51 24.89
CA ASP A 56 -21.04 -1.68 23.76
C ASP A 56 -21.46 -2.81 22.79
N ALA A 57 -22.28 -3.76 23.23
CA ALA A 57 -22.63 -4.97 22.48
C ALA A 57 -23.76 -4.74 21.47
N LYS A 58 -23.41 -4.59 20.18
CA LYS A 58 -24.33 -4.21 19.11
C LYS A 58 -24.86 -5.44 18.35
N THR A 59 -26.18 -5.67 18.39
CA THR A 59 -26.88 -6.77 17.69
C THR A 59 -28.03 -6.25 16.82
N THR A 60 -28.57 -7.10 15.92
CA THR A 60 -29.75 -6.75 15.11
C THR A 60 -31.04 -7.34 15.70
N VAL A 61 -32.16 -6.63 15.55
CA VAL A 61 -33.48 -7.08 16.05
C VAL A 61 -33.89 -8.44 15.49
N ILE A 62 -33.47 -8.79 14.27
CA ILE A 62 -33.77 -10.09 13.65
C ILE A 62 -32.90 -11.19 14.26
N ALA A 63 -31.58 -11.00 14.34
CA ALA A 63 -30.68 -11.98 14.94
C ALA A 63 -31.05 -12.26 16.41
N HIS A 64 -31.36 -11.21 17.17
CA HIS A 64 -31.77 -11.33 18.56
C HIS A 64 -33.06 -12.15 18.74
N ARG A 65 -34.10 -11.89 17.93
CA ARG A 65 -35.35 -12.69 17.95
C ARG A 65 -35.13 -14.14 17.52
N ILE A 66 -34.19 -14.39 16.62
CA ILE A 66 -33.77 -15.76 16.24
C ILE A 66 -33.12 -16.45 17.45
N SER A 67 -32.20 -15.79 18.17
CA SER A 67 -31.59 -16.35 19.39
C SER A 67 -32.65 -16.71 20.44
N SER A 68 -33.63 -15.84 20.71
CA SER A 68 -34.73 -16.12 21.64
C SER A 68 -35.56 -17.35 21.23
N LEU A 69 -35.89 -17.47 19.93
CA LEU A 69 -36.63 -18.63 19.41
C LEU A 69 -35.80 -19.92 19.45
N LEU A 70 -34.48 -19.85 19.20
CA LEU A 70 -33.59 -21.01 19.33
C LEU A 70 -33.46 -21.44 20.80
N GLN A 71 -33.32 -20.51 21.75
CA GLN A 71 -33.30 -20.80 23.19
C GLN A 71 -34.59 -21.53 23.62
N LEU A 72 -35.76 -21.01 23.23
CA LEU A 72 -37.05 -21.63 23.50
C LEU A 72 -37.15 -23.03 22.89
N ASN A 73 -36.79 -23.20 21.62
CA ASN A 73 -36.83 -24.51 20.96
C ASN A 73 -35.85 -25.51 21.61
N HIS A 74 -34.65 -25.08 22.01
CA HIS A 74 -33.73 -25.93 22.79
C HIS A 74 -34.34 -26.36 24.12
N ALA A 75 -35.03 -25.46 24.84
CA ALA A 75 -35.72 -25.80 26.08
C ALA A 75 -36.91 -26.76 25.84
N ILE A 76 -37.64 -26.62 24.73
CA ILE A 76 -38.70 -27.56 24.30
C ILE A 76 -38.12 -28.95 24.02
N TYR A 77 -37.16 -29.08 23.10
CA TYR A 77 -36.62 -30.40 22.71
C TYR A 77 -35.82 -31.09 23.82
N ASN A 78 -35.28 -30.35 24.79
CA ASN A 78 -34.67 -30.91 26.00
C ASN A 78 -35.69 -31.27 27.11
N ASN A 79 -36.99 -31.05 26.90
CA ASN A 79 -38.06 -31.23 27.90
C ASN A 79 -37.91 -30.35 29.15
N MET A 80 -37.31 -29.17 28.99
CA MET A 80 -37.20 -28.15 30.04
C MET A 80 -38.46 -27.25 30.08
N GLU A 81 -39.13 -27.04 28.94
CA GLU A 81 -40.37 -26.24 28.88
C GLU A 81 -41.61 -27.00 29.40
N PRO A 82 -42.35 -26.44 30.38
CA PRO A 82 -43.59 -27.03 30.88
C PRO A 82 -44.69 -27.13 29.81
N GLY A 83 -45.08 -28.37 29.48
CA GLY A 83 -46.23 -28.68 28.61
C GLY A 83 -45.88 -29.54 27.38
N TYR A 84 -44.60 -29.62 27.01
CA TYR A 84 -44.13 -30.39 25.85
C TYR A 84 -43.68 -31.81 26.23
N THR A 85 -44.51 -32.56 26.97
CA THR A 85 -44.14 -33.87 27.53
C THR A 85 -44.42 -35.07 26.62
N ASN A 86 -44.82 -34.85 25.37
CA ASN A 86 -44.99 -35.91 24.37
C ASN A 86 -43.65 -36.13 23.65
N GLY A 87 -43.23 -37.38 23.50
CA GLY A 87 -41.99 -37.69 22.78
C GLY A 87 -42.07 -37.38 21.28
N PHE A 88 -41.15 -36.54 20.81
CA PHE A 88 -40.94 -36.20 19.39
C PHE A 88 -40.51 -37.41 18.55
N ASP A 89 -40.70 -37.35 17.22
CA ASP A 89 -40.20 -38.42 16.35
C ASP A 89 -38.67 -38.42 16.26
N LYS A 90 -38.07 -39.59 16.04
CA LYS A 90 -36.63 -39.72 15.89
C LYS A 90 -36.09 -39.00 14.66
N LYS A 91 -36.86 -38.89 13.55
CA LYS A 91 -36.45 -38.09 12.39
C LYS A 91 -36.44 -36.61 12.72
N GLU A 92 -37.47 -36.13 13.41
CA GLU A 92 -37.60 -34.74 13.87
C GLU A 92 -36.46 -34.35 14.84
N LEU A 93 -36.20 -35.17 15.87
CA LEU A 93 -35.09 -34.95 16.81
C LEU A 93 -33.72 -34.92 16.12
N ASN A 94 -33.47 -35.84 15.18
CA ASN A 94 -32.25 -35.82 14.37
C ASN A 94 -32.16 -34.55 13.51
N GLN A 95 -33.26 -34.14 12.87
CA GLN A 95 -33.30 -32.95 12.02
C GLN A 95 -33.03 -31.67 12.83
N TRP A 96 -33.63 -31.54 14.02
CA TRP A 96 -33.36 -30.45 14.95
C TRP A 96 -31.89 -30.46 15.42
N GLN A 97 -31.42 -31.59 15.96
CA GLN A 97 -30.11 -31.69 16.59
C GLN A 97 -28.93 -31.45 15.63
N TYR A 98 -29.05 -31.84 14.37
CA TYR A 98 -27.93 -31.80 13.41
C TYR A 98 -28.06 -30.73 12.31
N ILE A 99 -29.22 -30.08 12.15
CA ILE A 99 -29.43 -29.09 11.08
C ILE A 99 -30.17 -27.84 11.56
N ASP A 100 -31.37 -27.99 12.14
CA ASP A 100 -32.27 -26.83 12.31
C ASP A 100 -32.00 -26.00 13.58
N SER A 101 -31.20 -26.51 14.52
CA SER A 101 -30.81 -25.79 15.76
C SER A 101 -29.68 -24.77 15.58
N ASP A 102 -28.85 -24.88 14.54
CA ASP A 102 -27.84 -23.87 14.19
C ASP A 102 -28.24 -23.18 12.88
N MET A 103 -28.52 -21.87 12.97
CA MET A 103 -28.87 -21.02 11.82
C MET A 103 -27.82 -21.05 10.70
N SER A 104 -26.55 -21.32 11.05
CA SER A 104 -25.43 -21.47 10.11
C SER A 104 -25.54 -22.78 9.31
N VAL A 105 -25.84 -23.89 9.99
CA VAL A 105 -25.99 -25.23 9.37
C VAL A 105 -27.30 -25.32 8.60
N TRP A 106 -28.40 -24.80 9.16
CA TRP A 106 -29.66 -24.62 8.46
C TRP A 106 -29.47 -23.80 7.18
N GLY A 107 -28.82 -22.63 7.29
CA GLY A 107 -28.55 -21.75 6.16
C GLY A 107 -27.70 -22.40 5.07
N ALA A 108 -26.62 -23.11 5.46
CA ALA A 108 -25.79 -23.88 4.54
C ALA A 108 -26.56 -25.02 3.85
N ASN A 109 -27.38 -25.77 4.58
CA ASN A 109 -28.23 -26.83 4.03
C ASN A 109 -29.27 -26.24 3.05
N LYS A 110 -29.89 -25.09 3.35
CA LYS A 110 -30.79 -24.40 2.40
C LYS A 110 -30.06 -23.87 1.16
N LEU A 111 -28.83 -23.37 1.30
CA LEU A 111 -28.01 -22.94 0.16
C LEU A 111 -27.61 -24.12 -0.74
N LEU A 112 -27.22 -25.27 -0.17
CA LEU A 112 -26.90 -26.49 -0.92
C LEU A 112 -28.13 -27.03 -1.66
N LEU A 113 -29.30 -27.05 -1.00
CA LEU A 113 -30.58 -27.41 -1.66
C LEU A 113 -30.90 -26.50 -2.86
N ASN A 114 -30.63 -25.19 -2.75
CA ASN A 114 -30.88 -24.24 -3.83
C ASN A 114 -29.81 -24.27 -4.93
N TYR A 115 -28.53 -24.41 -4.58
CA TYR A 115 -27.37 -24.30 -5.48
C TYR A 115 -26.33 -25.42 -5.27
N ALA A 116 -26.77 -26.68 -5.32
CA ALA A 116 -25.88 -27.85 -5.25
C ALA A 116 -24.66 -27.74 -6.21
N GLU A 117 -24.81 -27.05 -7.35
CA GLU A 117 -23.73 -26.73 -8.29
C GLU A 117 -22.53 -25.96 -7.70
N ASN A 118 -22.67 -25.32 -6.54
CA ASN A 118 -21.56 -24.62 -5.86
C ASN A 118 -20.72 -25.55 -4.98
N TYR A 119 -21.23 -26.75 -4.68
CA TYR A 119 -20.72 -27.66 -3.66
C TYR A 119 -20.30 -29.03 -4.21
N ILE A 120 -20.20 -29.17 -5.54
CA ILE A 120 -19.68 -30.38 -6.18
C ILE A 120 -18.16 -30.38 -6.09
N ASP A 121 -17.60 -31.29 -5.31
CA ASP A 121 -16.17 -31.55 -5.21
C ASP A 121 -15.92 -33.07 -5.39
N PRO A 122 -15.14 -33.49 -6.41
CA PRO A 122 -14.84 -34.91 -6.65
C PRO A 122 -14.23 -35.65 -5.46
N GLU A 123 -13.53 -34.95 -4.55
CA GLU A 123 -12.99 -35.55 -3.33
C GLU A 123 -14.06 -35.74 -2.25
N LEU A 124 -14.97 -34.78 -2.09
CA LEU A 124 -15.97 -34.77 -1.01
C LEU A 124 -17.19 -35.65 -1.30
N ARG A 125 -17.46 -36.00 -2.58
CA ARG A 125 -18.55 -36.91 -3.01
C ARG A 125 -18.74 -38.09 -2.05
N LEU A 126 -19.89 -38.14 -1.39
CA LEU A 126 -20.16 -39.08 -0.27
C LEU A 126 -20.14 -40.54 -0.74
N ASN A 127 -20.84 -40.80 -1.84
CA ASN A 127 -21.19 -42.14 -2.32
C ASN A 127 -20.19 -42.73 -3.35
N LYS A 128 -18.91 -42.37 -3.25
CA LYS A 128 -17.83 -42.85 -4.14
C LYS A 128 -17.52 -44.33 -3.96
N THR A 129 -17.23 -45.04 -5.06
CA THR A 129 -16.79 -46.45 -5.02
C THR A 129 -15.37 -46.57 -4.46
N THR A 130 -15.03 -47.76 -3.95
CA THR A 130 -13.66 -48.17 -3.61
C THR A 130 -12.68 -47.95 -4.77
N ALA A 131 -13.05 -48.34 -6.00
CA ALA A 131 -12.23 -48.12 -7.19
C ALA A 131 -11.94 -46.64 -7.46
N PHE A 132 -12.93 -45.76 -7.26
CA PHE A 132 -12.76 -44.31 -7.43
C PHE A 132 -11.96 -43.68 -6.28
N ALA A 133 -12.13 -44.15 -5.03
CA ALA A 133 -11.33 -43.70 -3.89
C ALA A 133 -9.84 -44.02 -4.09
N ASP A 134 -9.53 -45.21 -4.60
CA ASP A 134 -8.16 -45.57 -4.98
C ASP A 134 -7.64 -44.70 -6.14
N PHE A 135 -8.46 -44.44 -7.16
CA PHE A 135 -8.09 -43.54 -8.27
C PHE A 135 -7.74 -42.13 -7.78
N LEU A 136 -8.55 -41.55 -6.87
CA LEU A 136 -8.24 -40.28 -6.21
C LEU A 136 -6.90 -40.34 -5.45
N SER A 137 -6.63 -41.45 -4.75
CA SER A 137 -5.35 -41.67 -4.04
C SER A 137 -4.17 -41.71 -5.03
N GLU A 138 -4.32 -42.38 -6.17
CA GLU A 138 -3.28 -42.47 -7.20
C GLU A 138 -2.96 -41.12 -7.87
N ILE A 139 -3.95 -40.21 -8.03
CA ILE A 139 -3.71 -38.86 -8.58
C ILE A 139 -3.32 -37.80 -7.54
N LYS A 140 -3.34 -38.11 -6.23
CA LYS A 140 -2.94 -37.19 -5.14
C LYS A 140 -1.41 -37.11 -4.98
N GLN A 141 -0.73 -36.65 -6.02
CA GLN A 141 0.73 -36.46 -6.06
C GLN A 141 1.06 -34.99 -6.34
N ASN A 142 2.26 -34.52 -6.01
CA ASN A 142 2.65 -33.10 -6.21
C ASN A 142 2.84 -32.69 -7.68
N ARG A 143 2.84 -33.64 -8.61
CA ARG A 143 2.81 -33.43 -10.06
C ARG A 143 2.13 -34.62 -10.72
N ILE A 144 0.95 -34.43 -11.31
CA ILE A 144 0.34 -35.41 -12.21
C ILE A 144 0.80 -35.21 -13.66
N SER A 145 0.78 -36.30 -14.42
CA SER A 145 1.17 -36.35 -15.84
C SER A 145 0.15 -37.16 -16.63
N THR A 146 0.05 -36.94 -17.94
CA THR A 146 -0.88 -37.71 -18.79
C THR A 146 -0.63 -39.22 -18.70
N GLN A 147 0.63 -39.65 -18.53
CA GLN A 147 0.98 -41.07 -18.35
C GLN A 147 0.56 -41.62 -16.97
N SER A 148 0.74 -40.86 -15.88
CA SER A 148 0.31 -41.30 -14.55
C SER A 148 -1.21 -41.35 -14.44
N VAL A 149 -1.91 -40.37 -15.03
CA VAL A 149 -3.38 -40.39 -15.11
C VAL A 149 -3.88 -41.52 -16.01
N GLN A 150 -3.29 -41.75 -17.19
CA GLN A 150 -3.67 -42.88 -18.05
C GLN A 150 -3.50 -44.22 -17.31
N ARG A 151 -2.43 -44.39 -16.53
CA ARG A 151 -2.21 -45.57 -15.69
C ARG A 151 -3.25 -45.70 -14.57
N ALA A 152 -3.60 -44.61 -13.89
CA ALA A 152 -4.64 -44.62 -12.86
C ALA A 152 -6.04 -44.95 -13.45
N VAL A 153 -6.35 -44.42 -14.64
CA VAL A 153 -7.57 -44.78 -15.39
C VAL A 153 -7.55 -46.26 -15.80
N GLN A 154 -6.41 -46.81 -16.25
CA GLN A 154 -6.26 -48.24 -16.53
C GLN A 154 -6.46 -49.09 -15.26
N ASN A 155 -5.87 -48.70 -14.12
CA ASN A 155 -6.07 -49.38 -12.84
C ASN A 155 -7.55 -49.34 -12.39
N TYR A 156 -8.26 -48.22 -12.58
CA TYR A 156 -9.70 -48.13 -12.35
C TYR A 156 -10.48 -49.06 -13.29
N LEU A 157 -10.21 -49.04 -14.60
CA LEU A 157 -10.90 -49.86 -15.58
C LEU A 157 -10.67 -51.37 -15.36
N SER A 158 -9.49 -51.79 -14.91
CA SER A 158 -9.23 -53.18 -14.50
C SER A 158 -9.99 -53.61 -13.23
N LYS A 159 -10.35 -52.67 -12.34
CA LYS A 159 -11.28 -52.95 -11.23
C LYS A 159 -12.72 -53.02 -11.73
N LEU A 160 -13.12 -52.10 -12.62
CA LEU A 160 -14.44 -52.13 -13.26
C LEU A 160 -14.67 -53.41 -14.07
N GLU A 161 -13.66 -53.92 -14.79
CA GLU A 161 -13.76 -55.19 -15.52
C GLU A 161 -14.05 -56.38 -14.61
N LYS A 162 -13.44 -56.45 -13.42
CA LYS A 162 -13.81 -57.49 -12.43
C LYS A 162 -15.27 -57.37 -12.03
N ILE A 163 -15.74 -56.14 -11.78
CA ILE A 163 -17.11 -55.86 -11.37
C ILE A 163 -18.13 -56.20 -12.48
N CYS A 164 -17.84 -55.85 -13.74
CA CYS A 164 -18.70 -56.17 -14.88
C CYS A 164 -18.72 -57.67 -15.23
N ASN A 165 -17.69 -58.42 -14.81
CA ASN A 165 -17.66 -59.88 -14.91
C ASN A 165 -18.34 -60.59 -13.72
N ILE A 166 -19.04 -59.88 -12.83
CA ILE A 166 -19.89 -60.50 -11.80
C ILE A 166 -21.20 -60.95 -12.46
N SER A 167 -21.58 -62.22 -12.26
CA SER A 167 -22.90 -62.75 -12.57
C SER A 167 -23.77 -62.82 -11.31
N THR A 168 -25.01 -62.37 -11.39
CA THR A 168 -25.96 -62.37 -10.27
C THR A 168 -26.63 -63.74 -10.14
N ILE A 169 -26.41 -64.42 -9.01
CA ILE A 169 -26.93 -65.78 -8.76
C ILE A 169 -28.26 -65.74 -8.01
N ALA A 170 -28.33 -64.89 -6.98
CA ALA A 170 -29.41 -64.93 -5.99
C ALA A 170 -29.65 -63.53 -5.41
N GLY A 171 -30.80 -63.36 -4.76
CA GLY A 171 -31.08 -62.17 -3.97
C GLY A 171 -32.18 -62.39 -2.94
N TYR A 172 -32.41 -61.35 -2.13
CA TYR A 172 -33.32 -61.36 -1.00
C TYR A 172 -34.06 -60.02 -0.89
N LEU A 173 -35.37 -60.08 -0.69
CA LEU A 173 -36.24 -58.93 -0.45
C LEU A 173 -36.42 -58.74 1.05
N TYR A 174 -35.90 -57.64 1.61
CA TYR A 174 -36.17 -57.23 2.99
C TYR A 174 -37.20 -56.10 3.00
N GLY A 175 -38.48 -56.47 3.00
CA GLY A 175 -39.66 -55.59 3.00
C GLY A 175 -40.91 -56.30 2.49
N ASN A 176 -42.00 -55.56 2.27
CA ASN A 176 -43.28 -56.11 1.81
C ASN A 176 -43.53 -55.92 0.29
N THR A 177 -42.96 -54.88 -0.30
CA THR A 177 -43.13 -54.44 -1.71
C THR A 177 -41.77 -54.07 -2.30
N VAL A 178 -41.59 -54.22 -3.62
CA VAL A 178 -40.26 -53.98 -4.25
C VAL A 178 -39.86 -52.49 -4.26
N THR A 179 -40.82 -51.57 -4.13
CA THR A 179 -40.60 -50.12 -4.01
C THR A 179 -39.95 -49.72 -2.69
N ASP A 180 -40.46 -50.26 -1.58
CA ASP A 180 -40.13 -49.84 -0.20
C ASP A 180 -39.11 -50.79 0.45
N ALA A 181 -38.78 -51.91 -0.19
CA ALA A 181 -37.90 -52.94 0.33
C ALA A 181 -36.42 -52.67 0.02
N LYS A 182 -35.56 -53.13 0.93
CA LYS A 182 -34.12 -53.29 0.71
C LYS A 182 -33.89 -54.59 -0.07
N LEU A 183 -33.46 -54.48 -1.33
CA LEU A 183 -33.00 -55.63 -2.11
C LEU A 183 -31.53 -55.91 -1.81
N VAL A 184 -31.19 -57.16 -1.52
CA VAL A 184 -29.82 -57.62 -1.31
C VAL A 184 -29.50 -58.66 -2.37
N PHE A 185 -28.40 -58.47 -3.11
CA PHE A 185 -28.00 -59.34 -4.23
C PHE A 185 -26.68 -60.05 -3.93
N LEU A 186 -26.55 -61.27 -4.43
CA LEU A 186 -25.34 -62.09 -4.42
C LEU A 186 -24.92 -62.41 -5.86
N GLY A 187 -23.64 -62.20 -6.15
CA GLY A 187 -23.04 -62.56 -7.42
C GLY A 187 -21.71 -63.30 -7.28
N GLN A 188 -21.25 -63.86 -8.39
CA GLN A 188 -20.02 -64.64 -8.51
C GLN A 188 -19.21 -64.15 -9.72
N SER A 189 -17.90 -64.09 -9.58
CA SER A 189 -16.95 -63.83 -10.65
C SER A 189 -17.08 -64.89 -11.75
N ARG A 190 -17.22 -64.46 -13.01
CA ARG A 190 -17.10 -65.33 -14.19
C ARG A 190 -15.64 -65.78 -14.48
N LEU A 191 -14.67 -65.27 -13.71
CA LEU A 191 -13.24 -65.59 -13.77
C LEU A 191 -12.83 -66.44 -12.56
N GLN A 192 -11.99 -67.46 -12.76
CA GLN A 192 -11.42 -68.27 -11.67
C GLN A 192 -10.30 -67.53 -10.91
N PRO A 193 -10.11 -67.79 -9.60
CA PRO A 193 -10.94 -68.64 -8.74
C PRO A 193 -12.29 -67.98 -8.39
N ASP A 194 -13.22 -68.74 -7.82
CA ASP A 194 -14.58 -68.28 -7.52
C ASP A 194 -14.63 -67.23 -6.40
N HIS A 195 -14.47 -65.95 -6.77
CA HIS A 195 -14.76 -64.81 -5.89
C HIS A 195 -16.26 -64.51 -5.89
N PHE A 196 -16.86 -64.38 -4.71
CA PHE A 196 -18.25 -63.96 -4.54
C PHE A 196 -18.32 -62.49 -4.11
N TYR A 197 -19.37 -61.82 -4.58
CA TYR A 197 -19.64 -60.41 -4.32
C TYR A 197 -21.08 -60.22 -3.85
N TRP A 198 -21.34 -59.19 -3.04
CA TRP A 198 -22.68 -58.79 -2.66
C TRP A 198 -22.89 -57.29 -2.85
N ARG A 199 -24.15 -56.88 -3.03
CA ARG A 199 -24.55 -55.46 -2.99
C ARG A 199 -25.95 -55.30 -2.42
N VAL A 200 -26.30 -54.07 -2.10
CA VAL A 200 -27.64 -53.67 -1.64
C VAL A 200 -28.19 -52.60 -2.57
N ALA A 201 -29.50 -52.59 -2.78
CA ALA A 201 -30.19 -51.48 -3.41
C ALA A 201 -31.51 -51.15 -2.67
N GLU A 202 -31.80 -49.86 -2.52
CA GLU A 202 -32.85 -49.30 -1.66
C GLU A 202 -33.52 -48.12 -2.36
N ASN A 203 -34.84 -47.96 -2.21
CA ASN A 203 -35.65 -46.93 -2.90
C ASN A 203 -35.41 -46.91 -4.43
N ILE A 204 -35.29 -48.10 -5.02
CA ILE A 204 -34.87 -48.33 -6.42
C ILE A 204 -35.84 -47.73 -7.42
N ILE A 205 -37.12 -47.71 -7.07
CA ILE A 205 -38.24 -47.30 -7.92
C ILE A 205 -39.00 -46.22 -7.15
N GLN A 206 -38.98 -44.99 -7.65
CA GLN A 206 -39.84 -43.92 -7.17
C GLN A 206 -40.89 -43.59 -8.23
N ASP A 207 -42.13 -43.36 -7.78
CA ASP A 207 -43.25 -42.94 -8.63
C ASP A 207 -43.31 -41.41 -8.67
N VAL A 208 -43.14 -40.84 -9.87
CA VAL A 208 -43.25 -39.40 -10.12
C VAL A 208 -44.15 -39.21 -11.33
N ASP A 209 -45.22 -38.44 -11.14
CA ASP A 209 -46.29 -38.20 -12.13
C ASP A 209 -46.87 -39.49 -12.77
N GLY A 210 -46.93 -40.58 -11.99
CA GLY A 210 -47.41 -41.89 -12.44
C GLY A 210 -46.37 -42.75 -13.17
N LYS A 211 -45.08 -42.37 -13.13
CA LYS A 211 -43.99 -43.04 -13.85
C LYS A 211 -42.89 -43.53 -12.90
N ALA A 212 -42.46 -44.77 -13.15
CA ALA A 212 -41.36 -45.40 -12.45
C ALA A 212 -40.00 -44.85 -12.93
N SER A 213 -39.26 -44.18 -12.04
CA SER A 213 -37.89 -43.71 -12.30
C SER A 213 -36.86 -44.53 -11.51
N LEU A 214 -35.70 -44.81 -12.13
CA LEU A 214 -34.53 -45.44 -11.50
C LEU A 214 -33.51 -44.37 -11.11
N SER A 215 -32.74 -44.60 -10.04
CA SER A 215 -31.68 -43.67 -9.58
C SER A 215 -30.33 -44.37 -9.35
N PRO A 216 -29.19 -43.80 -9.78
CA PRO A 216 -27.87 -44.41 -9.61
C PRO A 216 -27.34 -44.34 -8.17
N THR A 217 -27.96 -43.54 -7.30
CA THR A 217 -27.66 -43.50 -5.86
C THR A 217 -28.31 -44.68 -5.12
N ALA A 218 -29.48 -45.15 -5.58
CA ALA A 218 -30.22 -46.28 -4.99
C ALA A 218 -29.44 -47.59 -4.95
N TRP A 219 -28.44 -47.77 -5.81
CA TRP A 219 -27.61 -48.97 -5.92
C TRP A 219 -26.23 -48.79 -5.30
N ASN A 220 -25.90 -49.54 -4.25
CA ASN A 220 -24.56 -49.56 -3.66
C ASN A 220 -23.55 -50.34 -4.54
N GLU A 221 -22.26 -50.16 -4.28
CA GLU A 221 -21.19 -50.89 -4.98
C GLU A 221 -21.25 -52.41 -4.72
N TRP A 222 -20.65 -53.20 -5.61
CA TRP A 222 -20.34 -54.60 -5.35
C TRP A 222 -19.15 -54.72 -4.39
N GLN A 223 -19.36 -55.38 -3.24
CA GLN A 223 -18.33 -55.64 -2.23
C GLN A 223 -17.94 -57.10 -2.19
N GLU A 224 -16.65 -57.39 -2.03
CA GLU A 224 -16.12 -58.76 -2.04
C GLU A 224 -16.44 -59.52 -0.74
N ILE A 225 -16.71 -60.82 -0.88
CA ILE A 225 -16.97 -61.73 0.22
C ILE A 225 -15.72 -62.57 0.46
N GLN A 226 -15.09 -62.38 1.62
CA GLN A 226 -13.86 -63.08 2.02
C GLN A 226 -14.17 -64.51 2.47
N LEU A 227 -14.34 -65.41 1.50
CA LEU A 227 -14.56 -66.85 1.70
C LEU A 227 -13.22 -67.62 1.72
N SER A 228 -13.15 -68.65 2.56
CA SER A 228 -12.03 -69.59 2.58
C SER A 228 -12.19 -70.67 1.51
N THR A 229 -11.07 -71.10 0.92
CA THR A 229 -11.00 -72.00 -0.25
C THR A 229 -11.81 -73.30 -0.11
N GLY A 230 -12.72 -73.54 -1.07
CA GLY A 230 -13.46 -74.78 -1.28
C GLY A 230 -14.39 -74.66 -2.50
N GLU A 231 -14.92 -75.78 -3.01
CA GLU A 231 -15.96 -75.75 -4.06
C GLU A 231 -17.30 -75.39 -3.39
N ILE A 232 -17.81 -74.18 -3.69
CA ILE A 232 -19.00 -73.59 -3.07
C ILE A 232 -20.24 -73.88 -3.92
N ILE A 233 -21.25 -74.46 -3.30
CA ILE A 233 -22.46 -74.98 -3.94
C ILE A 233 -23.68 -74.26 -3.36
N ASN A 234 -24.52 -73.74 -4.27
CA ASN A 234 -25.83 -73.13 -4.00
C ASN A 234 -25.85 -72.10 -2.83
N PRO A 235 -25.08 -71.00 -2.94
CA PRO A 235 -25.07 -69.97 -1.91
C PRO A 235 -26.34 -69.10 -1.96
N LYS A 236 -26.94 -68.87 -0.79
CA LYS A 236 -28.11 -67.99 -0.58
C LYS A 236 -27.74 -66.84 0.35
N ILE A 237 -28.19 -65.63 0.03
CA ILE A 237 -27.96 -64.40 0.82
C ILE A 237 -29.24 -64.00 1.57
N ILE A 238 -29.09 -63.49 2.81
CA ILE A 238 -30.23 -63.21 3.71
C ILE A 238 -29.91 -61.98 4.58
N TRP A 239 -30.90 -61.12 4.86
CA TRP A 239 -30.78 -59.98 5.78
C TRP A 239 -31.47 -60.27 7.12
N ILE A 240 -30.71 -60.33 8.21
CA ILE A 240 -31.18 -60.74 9.56
C ILE A 240 -30.59 -59.78 10.60
N ASN A 241 -31.41 -59.27 11.53
CA ASN A 241 -30.98 -58.40 12.65
C ASN A 241 -30.06 -57.24 12.19
N ASN A 242 -30.41 -56.61 11.06
CA ASN A 242 -29.66 -55.55 10.39
C ASN A 242 -28.22 -55.90 9.98
N ARG A 243 -27.96 -57.17 9.60
CA ARG A 243 -26.70 -57.64 9.00
C ARG A 243 -26.95 -58.61 7.84
N VAL A 244 -26.08 -58.56 6.84
CA VAL A 244 -26.03 -59.57 5.78
C VAL A 244 -25.43 -60.89 6.30
N HIS A 245 -26.08 -61.99 5.92
CA HIS A 245 -25.66 -63.37 6.17
C HIS A 245 -25.66 -64.13 4.83
N ILE A 246 -24.77 -65.12 4.70
CA ILE A 246 -24.69 -65.98 3.51
C ILE A 246 -24.59 -67.43 3.99
N VAL A 247 -25.45 -68.29 3.44
CA VAL A 247 -25.52 -69.74 3.73
C VAL A 247 -25.21 -70.50 2.46
N TYR A 248 -24.30 -71.48 2.52
CA TYR A 248 -23.82 -72.22 1.35
C TYR A 248 -23.34 -73.63 1.73
N PHE A 249 -23.17 -74.51 0.75
CA PHE A 249 -22.51 -75.79 0.95
C PHE A 249 -21.06 -75.74 0.46
N THR A 250 -20.13 -76.30 1.22
CA THR A 250 -18.72 -76.48 0.85
C THR A 250 -18.44 -77.97 0.66
N LYS A 251 -17.96 -78.36 -0.51
CA LYS A 251 -17.55 -79.75 -0.79
C LYS A 251 -16.09 -79.96 -0.40
N LYS A 252 -15.81 -81.02 0.35
CA LYS A 252 -14.47 -81.43 0.79
C LYS A 252 -14.20 -82.86 0.31
N PHE A 253 -12.95 -83.11 -0.07
CA PHE A 253 -12.47 -84.39 -0.58
C PHE A 253 -11.88 -85.19 0.58
N GLU A 254 -12.34 -86.42 0.75
CA GLU A 254 -11.72 -87.42 1.63
C GLU A 254 -11.43 -88.66 0.79
N GLN A 255 -10.28 -89.29 1.02
CA GLN A 255 -9.92 -90.53 0.32
C GLN A 255 -10.37 -91.73 1.16
N ALA A 256 -11.18 -92.61 0.59
CA ALA A 256 -11.69 -93.78 1.31
C ALA A 256 -10.53 -94.71 1.75
N ALA A 257 -10.58 -95.17 3.00
CA ALA A 257 -9.43 -95.81 3.65
C ALA A 257 -9.21 -97.30 3.30
N ASP A 258 -10.23 -97.98 2.75
CA ASP A 258 -10.30 -99.46 2.68
C ASP A 258 -10.53 -100.02 1.25
N SER A 259 -10.47 -99.19 0.20
CA SER A 259 -10.66 -99.62 -1.20
C SER A 259 -9.33 -99.78 -1.95
N SER A 260 -9.14 -100.92 -2.63
CA SER A 260 -7.96 -101.20 -3.47
C SER A 260 -8.10 -100.77 -4.93
N ASP A 261 -9.07 -99.92 -5.25
CA ASP A 261 -9.41 -99.50 -6.62
C ASP A 261 -9.41 -97.94 -6.68
N PRO A 262 -8.62 -97.28 -7.54
CA PRO A 262 -8.44 -95.82 -7.50
C PRO A 262 -9.68 -94.95 -7.82
N SER A 263 -10.83 -95.56 -8.12
CA SER A 263 -12.07 -94.86 -8.51
C SER A 263 -13.06 -94.60 -7.37
N ASP A 264 -12.83 -95.14 -6.16
CA ASP A 264 -13.81 -95.11 -5.06
C ASP A 264 -13.66 -93.83 -4.20
N THR A 265 -14.05 -92.69 -4.78
CA THR A 265 -13.96 -91.36 -4.12
C THR A 265 -15.27 -90.96 -3.44
N THR A 266 -15.22 -90.74 -2.13
CA THR A 266 -16.34 -90.21 -1.35
C THR A 266 -16.22 -88.68 -1.16
N PHE A 267 -17.36 -88.00 -0.99
CA PHE A 267 -17.43 -86.54 -0.83
C PHE A 267 -18.20 -86.15 0.42
N THR A 268 -17.61 -85.26 1.24
CA THR A 268 -18.32 -84.65 2.37
C THR A 268 -18.73 -83.21 2.07
N TYR A 269 -20.02 -82.93 2.19
CA TYR A 269 -20.61 -81.61 1.97
C TYR A 269 -20.93 -80.96 3.30
N GLN A 270 -20.38 -79.78 3.55
CA GLN A 270 -20.56 -79.03 4.80
C GLN A 270 -21.45 -77.83 4.54
N LEU A 271 -22.63 -77.79 5.17
CA LEU A 271 -23.48 -76.59 5.16
C LEU A 271 -22.85 -75.57 6.10
N GLU A 272 -22.46 -74.40 5.60
CA GLU A 272 -21.74 -73.36 6.32
C GLU A 272 -22.53 -72.02 6.27
N ILE A 273 -22.38 -71.20 7.32
CA ILE A 273 -22.89 -69.82 7.35
C ILE A 273 -21.78 -68.83 7.69
N ILE A 274 -21.79 -67.68 7.02
CA ILE A 274 -21.01 -66.48 7.38
C ILE A 274 -21.92 -65.26 7.55
N TYR A 275 -21.44 -64.26 8.28
CA TYR A 275 -22.10 -62.96 8.44
C TYR A 275 -21.08 -61.82 8.43
N GLN A 276 -21.52 -60.62 8.02
CA GLN A 276 -20.68 -59.43 8.09
C GLN A 276 -20.68 -58.86 9.52
N LYS A 277 -19.50 -58.53 10.04
CA LYS A 277 -19.29 -57.87 11.34
C LYS A 277 -19.45 -56.34 11.20
N LEU A 278 -19.58 -55.65 12.32
CA LEU A 278 -19.73 -54.18 12.38
C LEU A 278 -18.52 -53.39 11.83
N ASN A 279 -17.37 -54.03 11.62
CA ASN A 279 -16.19 -53.44 10.97
C ASN A 279 -16.08 -53.83 9.47
N ASN A 280 -17.21 -54.21 8.85
CA ASN A 280 -17.36 -54.69 7.47
C ASN A 280 -16.59 -55.99 7.11
N THR A 281 -15.75 -56.54 7.99
CA THR A 281 -15.10 -57.85 7.77
C THR A 281 -16.07 -59.02 7.97
N TRP A 282 -15.83 -60.14 7.29
CA TRP A 282 -16.67 -61.34 7.41
C TRP A 282 -16.31 -62.18 8.64
N SER A 283 -17.25 -62.99 9.12
CA SER A 283 -16.99 -64.03 10.11
C SER A 283 -16.18 -65.19 9.51
N THR A 284 -15.46 -65.93 10.35
CA THR A 284 -15.04 -67.28 9.99
C THR A 284 -16.28 -68.13 9.68
N PRO A 285 -16.23 -69.09 8.74
CA PRO A 285 -17.36 -69.97 8.47
C PRO A 285 -17.77 -70.79 9.68
N ILE A 286 -19.09 -70.90 9.89
CA ILE A 286 -19.69 -71.70 10.95
C ILE A 286 -20.39 -72.90 10.30
N VAL A 287 -19.79 -74.09 10.44
CA VAL A 287 -20.38 -75.33 9.94
C VAL A 287 -21.68 -75.62 10.70
N LEU A 288 -22.80 -75.60 9.99
CA LEU A 288 -24.12 -75.99 10.45
C LEU A 288 -24.26 -77.52 10.42
N ALA A 289 -24.07 -78.16 9.26
CA ALA A 289 -24.24 -79.60 9.10
C ALA A 289 -23.18 -80.22 8.18
N ILE A 290 -23.03 -81.54 8.24
CA ILE A 290 -22.10 -82.32 7.42
C ILE A 290 -22.87 -83.49 6.82
N TYR A 291 -22.71 -83.72 5.51
CA TYR A 291 -23.39 -84.73 4.71
C TYR A 291 -22.37 -85.57 3.93
N PRO A 292 -22.16 -86.85 4.28
CA PRO A 292 -21.41 -87.77 3.43
C PRO A 292 -22.25 -88.19 2.21
N ASP A 293 -21.58 -88.28 1.06
CA ASP A 293 -22.04 -88.85 -0.22
C ASP A 293 -23.47 -88.46 -0.63
N TRP A 294 -23.67 -87.14 -0.78
CA TRP A 294 -24.91 -86.56 -1.31
C TRP A 294 -24.78 -86.21 -2.80
N PRO A 295 -25.80 -86.46 -3.65
CA PRO A 295 -25.81 -85.98 -5.02
C PRO A 295 -25.82 -84.44 -5.07
N THR A 296 -24.85 -83.84 -5.77
CA THR A 296 -24.64 -82.38 -5.86
C THR A 296 -25.87 -81.67 -6.43
N ASP A 297 -26.50 -82.30 -7.42
CA ASP A 297 -27.75 -81.92 -8.10
C ASP A 297 -28.97 -81.87 -7.17
N LYS A 298 -28.89 -82.46 -5.97
CA LYS A 298 -29.96 -82.49 -4.96
C LYS A 298 -29.71 -81.60 -3.74
N LEU A 299 -28.61 -80.87 -3.66
CA LEU A 299 -28.29 -79.95 -2.56
C LEU A 299 -28.96 -78.58 -2.75
N LYS A 300 -30.30 -78.58 -2.79
CA LYS A 300 -31.09 -77.36 -2.95
C LYS A 300 -31.64 -76.84 -1.62
N LEU A 301 -31.09 -75.73 -1.13
CA LEU A 301 -31.60 -75.01 0.05
C LEU A 301 -32.87 -74.22 -0.33
N THR A 302 -34.05 -74.80 -0.07
CA THR A 302 -35.35 -74.25 -0.52
C THR A 302 -35.95 -73.25 0.48
N ALA A 303 -35.64 -73.38 1.76
CA ALA A 303 -36.05 -72.45 2.81
C ALA A 303 -35.04 -72.42 3.97
N LEU A 304 -34.97 -71.29 4.68
CA LEU A 304 -34.31 -71.16 5.98
C LEU A 304 -35.27 -70.49 6.97
N VAL A 305 -35.41 -71.10 8.15
CA VAL A 305 -36.22 -70.59 9.26
C VAL A 305 -35.35 -70.51 10.50
N LEU A 306 -35.36 -69.34 11.14
CA LEU A 306 -34.66 -69.07 12.40
C LEU A 306 -35.68 -68.78 13.50
N PHE A 307 -35.57 -69.47 14.63
CA PHE A 307 -36.42 -69.23 15.80
C PHE A 307 -35.58 -69.10 17.08
N GLY A 308 -35.85 -68.02 17.83
CA GLY A 308 -35.12 -67.69 19.05
C GLY A 308 -35.73 -68.34 20.29
N ARG A 309 -34.90 -69.01 21.09
CA ARG A 309 -35.22 -69.60 22.39
C ARG A 309 -34.34 -68.98 23.47
N LYS A 310 -34.84 -68.91 24.70
CA LYS A 310 -34.09 -68.42 25.87
C LYS A 310 -33.56 -69.60 26.66
N ASN A 311 -32.24 -69.66 26.91
CA ASN A 311 -31.71 -70.65 27.85
C ASN A 311 -32.13 -70.29 29.29
N THR A 312 -32.26 -71.31 30.15
CA THR A 312 -32.74 -71.19 31.55
C THR A 312 -31.90 -70.24 32.42
N GLU A 313 -30.63 -70.03 32.08
CA GLU A 313 -29.72 -69.12 32.78
C GLU A 313 -29.78 -67.66 32.28
N GLY A 314 -30.69 -67.34 31.35
CA GLY A 314 -31.08 -65.98 30.99
C GLY A 314 -30.07 -65.12 30.20
N LYS A 315 -28.82 -65.58 30.01
CA LYS A 315 -27.75 -64.78 29.38
C LYS A 315 -27.67 -64.83 27.85
N ASN A 316 -28.06 -65.94 27.21
CA ASN A 316 -27.94 -66.13 25.76
C ASN A 316 -29.27 -66.52 25.10
N GLY A 317 -29.53 -65.94 23.93
CA GLY A 317 -30.53 -66.42 22.98
C GLY A 317 -29.95 -67.53 22.11
N SER A 318 -30.60 -68.68 22.10
CA SER A 318 -30.30 -69.79 21.20
C SER A 318 -31.19 -69.69 19.97
N PHE A 319 -30.59 -69.56 18.78
CA PHE A 319 -31.30 -69.62 17.50
C PHE A 319 -31.17 -71.05 16.97
N ASP A 320 -32.26 -71.81 17.01
CA ASP A 320 -32.34 -73.09 16.32
C ASP A 320 -32.53 -72.80 14.80
N VAL A 321 -31.72 -73.43 13.97
CA VAL A 321 -31.78 -73.30 12.49
C VAL A 321 -32.55 -74.48 11.90
N MET A 322 -33.53 -74.20 11.03
CA MET A 322 -34.27 -75.22 10.28
C MET A 322 -34.24 -74.90 8.78
N TYR A 323 -34.06 -75.92 7.94
CA TYR A 323 -33.92 -75.79 6.50
C TYR A 323 -34.50 -77.00 5.77
N GLU A 324 -34.82 -76.81 4.49
CA GLU A 324 -35.48 -77.80 3.62
C GLU A 324 -34.61 -78.15 2.40
N LEU A 325 -34.61 -79.43 2.03
CA LEU A 325 -33.88 -80.03 0.91
C LEU A 325 -34.86 -80.79 0.01
N ASP A 326 -34.77 -80.59 -1.31
CA ASP A 326 -35.85 -80.82 -2.30
C ASP A 326 -36.42 -82.26 -2.43
N ASP A 327 -35.80 -83.30 -1.85
CA ASP A 327 -36.12 -84.71 -2.18
C ASP A 327 -36.76 -85.55 -1.04
N ARG A 328 -36.74 -85.12 0.24
CA ARG A 328 -37.51 -85.77 1.34
C ARG A 328 -37.92 -84.79 2.47
N PRO A 329 -39.24 -84.57 2.73
CA PRO A 329 -39.74 -83.54 3.65
C PRO A 329 -39.71 -83.94 5.14
N SER A 330 -38.64 -84.59 5.63
CA SER A 330 -38.65 -85.23 6.95
C SER A 330 -37.33 -85.33 7.71
N ARG A 331 -36.21 -84.75 7.23
CA ARG A 331 -34.90 -84.85 7.93
C ARG A 331 -34.49 -83.53 8.62
N TYR A 332 -35.15 -83.24 9.74
CA TYR A 332 -34.84 -82.10 10.61
C TYR A 332 -33.45 -82.27 11.28
N VAL A 333 -32.49 -81.41 10.94
CA VAL A 333 -31.18 -81.34 11.61
C VAL A 333 -31.16 -80.15 12.56
N ARG A 334 -31.44 -80.40 13.84
CA ARG A 334 -31.44 -79.37 14.88
C ARG A 334 -30.01 -78.98 15.26
N LYS A 335 -29.67 -77.69 15.16
CA LYS A 335 -28.46 -77.13 15.74
C LYS A 335 -28.70 -75.73 16.31
N VAL A 336 -28.24 -75.54 17.54
CA VAL A 336 -28.28 -74.25 18.25
C VAL A 336 -27.12 -73.39 17.80
N LEU A 337 -27.42 -72.25 17.16
CA LEU A 337 -26.49 -71.13 17.04
C LEU A 337 -26.69 -70.17 18.22
N THR A 338 -25.61 -69.81 18.90
CA THR A 338 -25.63 -68.72 19.87
C THR A 338 -25.24 -67.43 19.16
N LEU A 339 -26.24 -66.66 18.71
CA LEU A 339 -26.03 -65.30 18.19
C LEU A 339 -26.17 -64.31 19.35
N ASP A 340 -25.23 -63.37 19.46
CA ASP A 340 -25.22 -62.35 20.53
C ASP A 340 -26.42 -61.39 20.36
N SER A 341 -27.46 -61.60 21.18
CA SER A 341 -28.78 -60.99 21.00
C SER A 341 -29.28 -60.26 22.25
N ARG A 342 -29.15 -58.93 22.28
CA ARG A 342 -29.70 -58.06 23.33
C ARG A 342 -31.20 -57.77 23.12
N LEU A 343 -32.05 -58.79 23.21
CA LEU A 343 -33.51 -58.66 23.14
C LEU A 343 -34.21 -59.34 24.33
N GLN A 344 -35.24 -58.69 24.88
CA GLN A 344 -36.05 -59.23 25.97
C GLN A 344 -37.31 -59.91 25.43
N CYS A 345 -37.46 -61.20 25.71
CA CYS A 345 -38.75 -61.91 25.65
C CYS A 345 -38.94 -62.83 26.88
N ILE A 346 -40.20 -63.23 27.10
CA ILE A 346 -40.70 -63.97 28.26
C ILE A 346 -40.67 -65.50 28.00
N LYS A 347 -40.73 -66.31 29.05
CA LYS A 347 -40.74 -67.79 28.98
C LYS A 347 -41.97 -68.34 28.21
N VAL A 348 -41.74 -69.41 27.45
CA VAL A 348 -42.74 -70.43 27.06
C VAL A 348 -42.07 -71.81 27.17
N GLU A 349 -42.81 -72.84 27.56
CA GLU A 349 -42.31 -74.21 27.80
C GLU A 349 -43.07 -75.25 26.95
N ASP A 350 -42.67 -76.52 27.09
CA ASP A 350 -43.17 -77.74 26.42
C ASP A 350 -42.71 -78.10 24.98
N ILE A 351 -42.92 -79.38 24.65
CA ILE A 351 -42.38 -80.18 23.53
C ILE A 351 -43.49 -81.10 23.02
N LEU A 352 -43.61 -81.37 21.72
CA LEU A 352 -44.37 -82.51 21.17
C LEU A 352 -44.06 -82.77 19.68
N GLU A 353 -44.38 -83.98 19.19
CA GLU A 353 -44.12 -84.46 17.82
C GLU A 353 -45.29 -84.22 16.84
N PRO A 354 -45.05 -84.16 15.51
CA PRO A 354 -46.08 -83.89 14.51
C PRO A 354 -46.80 -85.15 13.96
N PRO A 355 -48.10 -85.08 13.62
CA PRO A 355 -48.81 -86.14 12.90
C PRO A 355 -48.51 -86.11 11.39
N ALA A 356 -48.60 -87.27 10.73
CA ALA A 356 -48.24 -87.44 9.32
C ALA A 356 -49.35 -87.05 8.32
N GLY A 357 -48.95 -86.63 7.10
CA GLY A 357 -49.80 -86.76 5.90
C GLY A 357 -50.30 -85.47 5.22
N GLY A 358 -49.79 -84.28 5.55
CA GLY A 358 -50.23 -83.01 4.92
C GLY A 358 -49.10 -82.06 4.55
N ASN A 359 -49.42 -81.00 3.79
CA ASN A 359 -48.45 -79.96 3.39
C ASN A 359 -47.86 -79.26 4.62
N VAL A 360 -46.59 -79.54 4.89
CA VAL A 360 -45.94 -79.35 6.19
C VAL A 360 -45.88 -77.87 6.59
N LEU A 361 -45.44 -76.97 5.69
CA LEU A 361 -45.23 -75.56 6.02
C LEU A 361 -46.54 -74.82 6.32
N ALA A 362 -47.60 -75.10 5.55
CA ALA A 362 -48.92 -74.50 5.76
C ALA A 362 -49.56 -74.96 7.09
N ILE A 363 -49.25 -76.17 7.55
CA ILE A 363 -49.71 -76.72 8.82
C ILE A 363 -48.95 -76.10 9.99
N TYR A 364 -47.62 -76.06 9.95
CA TYR A 364 -46.82 -75.45 11.04
C TYR A 364 -47.12 -73.96 11.24
N ALA A 365 -47.24 -73.18 10.16
CA ALA A 365 -47.58 -71.76 10.24
C ALA A 365 -48.97 -71.49 10.86
N LYS A 366 -49.94 -72.41 10.70
CA LYS A 366 -51.23 -72.37 11.41
C LYS A 366 -51.11 -72.84 12.86
N PHE A 367 -50.38 -73.93 13.10
CA PHE A 367 -50.27 -74.58 14.40
C PHE A 367 -49.66 -73.66 15.46
N PHE A 368 -48.56 -72.96 15.12
CA PHE A 368 -47.94 -71.97 16.00
C PHE A 368 -48.83 -70.75 16.26
N ARG A 369 -49.63 -70.31 15.28
CA ARG A 369 -50.62 -69.23 15.46
C ARG A 369 -51.81 -69.61 16.34
N SER A 370 -52.12 -70.91 16.52
CA SER A 370 -53.35 -71.37 17.19
C SER A 370 -53.20 -71.80 18.65
N LYS A 371 -51.97 -71.85 19.20
CA LYS A 371 -51.73 -72.38 20.57
C LYS A 371 -50.79 -71.55 21.45
N ILE A 372 -50.22 -70.46 20.94
CA ILE A 372 -49.40 -69.52 21.71
C ILE A 372 -50.14 -68.17 21.69
N ASN A 373 -50.26 -67.49 22.83
CA ASN A 373 -50.61 -66.07 22.83
C ASN A 373 -49.37 -65.31 22.34
N VAL A 374 -49.34 -65.00 21.04
CA VAL A 374 -48.16 -64.45 20.38
C VAL A 374 -48.00 -62.96 20.71
N CYS A 375 -46.84 -62.60 21.27
CA CYS A 375 -46.29 -61.24 21.17
C CYS A 375 -45.25 -61.19 20.04
N ASP A 376 -45.04 -60.00 19.47
CA ASP A 376 -44.28 -59.73 18.23
C ASP A 376 -42.79 -60.11 18.31
N SER A 377 -42.52 -61.39 18.18
CA SER A 377 -41.18 -61.99 18.11
C SER A 377 -40.93 -62.45 16.68
N ALA A 378 -39.89 -61.91 16.06
CA ALA A 378 -39.70 -61.97 14.61
C ALA A 378 -39.38 -63.38 14.09
N TYR A 379 -40.27 -63.92 13.25
CA TYR A 379 -40.01 -65.11 12.44
C TYR A 379 -39.36 -64.68 11.13
N TYR A 380 -38.07 -64.96 10.96
CA TYR A 380 -37.40 -64.80 9.66
C TYR A 380 -37.71 -66.01 8.78
N TYR A 381 -38.40 -65.77 7.67
CA TYR A 381 -38.92 -66.81 6.77
C TYR A 381 -38.45 -66.54 5.34
N ALA A 382 -37.31 -67.11 4.98
CA ALA A 382 -36.80 -67.03 3.61
C ALA A 382 -37.54 -68.05 2.73
N LYS A 383 -38.42 -67.55 1.85
CA LYS A 383 -39.12 -68.33 0.82
C LYS A 383 -38.77 -67.78 -0.55
N ASP A 384 -38.39 -68.64 -1.49
CA ASP A 384 -38.04 -68.32 -2.89
C ASP A 384 -39.19 -67.70 -3.74
N SER A 385 -40.30 -67.22 -3.15
CA SER A 385 -41.47 -66.71 -3.89
C SER A 385 -41.87 -65.27 -3.57
N THR A 386 -40.95 -64.43 -3.09
CA THR A 386 -41.18 -62.98 -2.89
C THR A 386 -40.07 -62.09 -3.47
N PHE A 387 -38.90 -62.65 -3.77
CA PHE A 387 -37.87 -61.94 -4.53
C PHE A 387 -38.20 -62.00 -6.03
N PRO A 388 -38.01 -60.92 -6.83
CA PRO A 388 -38.34 -60.94 -8.25
C PRO A 388 -37.37 -61.84 -9.05
N ASN A 389 -37.86 -62.50 -10.10
CA ASN A 389 -37.04 -63.45 -10.87
C ASN A 389 -35.88 -62.75 -11.60
N ILE A 390 -34.71 -63.38 -11.57
CA ILE A 390 -33.56 -63.01 -12.41
C ILE A 390 -33.65 -63.80 -13.71
N ILE A 391 -33.72 -63.11 -14.84
CA ILE A 391 -33.73 -63.68 -16.19
C ILE A 391 -32.33 -63.51 -16.80
N GLN A 392 -31.82 -64.58 -17.42
CA GLN A 392 -30.59 -64.56 -18.19
C GLN A 392 -30.90 -64.86 -19.66
N GLU A 393 -30.68 -63.90 -20.56
CA GLU A 393 -30.95 -64.06 -21.99
C GLU A 393 -29.85 -63.38 -22.82
N ASN A 394 -29.34 -64.08 -23.83
CA ASN A 394 -28.26 -63.62 -24.74
C ASN A 394 -26.98 -63.11 -24.04
N GLY A 395 -26.76 -63.47 -22.76
CA GLY A 395 -25.63 -63.02 -21.93
C GLY A 395 -25.93 -61.82 -21.02
N GLY A 396 -27.06 -61.13 -21.26
CA GLY A 396 -27.58 -60.09 -20.37
C GLY A 396 -28.34 -60.69 -19.17
N GLU A 397 -28.23 -60.05 -18.02
CA GLU A 397 -28.94 -60.39 -16.78
C GLU A 397 -29.94 -59.29 -16.43
N TYR A 398 -31.19 -59.67 -16.14
CA TYR A 398 -32.29 -58.74 -15.91
C TYR A 398 -33.12 -59.16 -14.69
N LEU A 399 -33.47 -58.21 -13.83
CA LEU A 399 -34.45 -58.38 -12.77
C LEU A 399 -35.85 -58.12 -13.34
N ALA A 400 -36.74 -59.12 -13.33
CA ALA A 400 -38.09 -59.02 -13.88
C ALA A 400 -39.09 -58.50 -12.83
N LEU A 401 -39.79 -57.40 -13.14
CA LEU A 401 -40.70 -56.69 -12.24
C LEU A 401 -42.19 -56.88 -12.60
N GLN A 402 -42.50 -57.80 -13.52
CA GLN A 402 -43.81 -57.94 -14.15
C GLN A 402 -44.98 -58.15 -13.14
N ASP A 403 -44.72 -58.82 -12.02
CA ASP A 403 -45.73 -59.03 -10.95
C ASP A 403 -46.07 -57.76 -10.15
N GLN A 404 -45.29 -56.68 -10.26
CA GLN A 404 -45.45 -55.44 -9.48
C GLN A 404 -46.39 -54.39 -10.13
N LYS A 405 -46.95 -54.66 -11.32
CA LYS A 405 -47.91 -53.80 -12.05
C LYS A 405 -47.42 -52.39 -12.44
N LEU A 406 -46.11 -52.21 -12.61
CA LEU A 406 -45.54 -50.96 -13.13
C LEU A 406 -45.72 -50.89 -14.67
N PRO A 407 -46.31 -49.82 -15.24
CA PRO A 407 -46.61 -49.75 -16.67
C PRO A 407 -45.38 -49.49 -17.54
N ASP A 408 -44.50 -48.58 -17.13
CA ASP A 408 -43.40 -48.05 -17.95
C ASP A 408 -42.05 -48.77 -17.71
N LEU A 409 -41.98 -49.68 -16.72
CA LEU A 409 -40.74 -50.38 -16.33
C LEU A 409 -41.04 -51.84 -15.95
N THR A 410 -40.70 -52.80 -16.83
CA THR A 410 -40.92 -54.24 -16.58
C THR A 410 -39.66 -55.01 -16.23
N HIS A 411 -38.47 -54.47 -16.52
CA HIS A 411 -37.18 -55.12 -16.24
C HIS A 411 -36.09 -54.09 -15.90
N ILE A 412 -35.13 -54.46 -15.06
CA ILE A 412 -33.90 -53.69 -14.81
C ILE A 412 -32.68 -54.53 -15.22
N ARG A 413 -31.73 -53.98 -15.98
CA ARG A 413 -30.47 -54.66 -16.32
C ARG A 413 -29.54 -54.70 -15.10
N LEU A 414 -29.04 -55.88 -14.75
CA LEU A 414 -28.16 -56.10 -13.59
C LEU A 414 -26.67 -56.12 -13.96
N ASN A 415 -26.31 -56.70 -15.10
CA ASN A 415 -24.93 -56.79 -15.59
C ASN A 415 -24.64 -55.78 -16.72
N THR A 416 -23.41 -55.81 -17.25
CA THR A 416 -23.02 -55.06 -18.44
C THR A 416 -21.85 -55.76 -19.14
N THR A 417 -21.78 -55.67 -20.46
CA THR A 417 -20.72 -56.28 -21.29
C THR A 417 -19.65 -55.27 -21.75
N PHE A 418 -19.76 -54.03 -21.29
CA PHE A 418 -19.03 -52.88 -21.84
C PHE A 418 -17.56 -52.75 -21.41
N ALA A 419 -17.15 -53.30 -20.26
CA ALA A 419 -15.82 -53.05 -19.68
C ALA A 419 -14.63 -53.42 -20.59
N ALA A 420 -14.71 -54.55 -21.31
CA ALA A 420 -13.66 -54.94 -22.25
C ALA A 420 -13.51 -53.93 -23.42
N GLN A 421 -14.61 -53.29 -23.83
CA GLN A 421 -14.60 -52.26 -24.87
C GLN A 421 -14.05 -50.93 -24.34
N LEU A 422 -14.33 -50.57 -23.08
CA LEU A 422 -13.68 -49.45 -22.40
C LEU A 422 -12.16 -49.63 -22.31
N ILE A 423 -11.69 -50.82 -21.90
CA ILE A 423 -10.26 -51.14 -21.82
C ILE A 423 -9.60 -51.08 -23.21
N ALA A 424 -10.25 -51.61 -24.24
CA ALA A 424 -9.78 -51.51 -25.62
C ALA A 424 -9.71 -50.06 -26.12
N ARG A 425 -10.67 -49.20 -25.77
CA ARG A 425 -10.63 -47.76 -26.11
C ARG A 425 -9.52 -47.04 -25.32
N ALA A 426 -9.37 -47.32 -24.02
CA ALA A 426 -8.38 -46.69 -23.14
C ALA A 426 -6.92 -47.10 -23.42
N SER A 427 -6.70 -48.27 -24.02
CA SER A 427 -5.37 -48.70 -24.48
C SER A 427 -4.95 -48.01 -25.79
N LEU A 428 -5.92 -47.56 -26.60
CA LEU A 428 -5.68 -46.70 -27.76
C LEU A 428 -5.43 -45.24 -27.35
N SER A 429 -6.38 -44.60 -26.65
CA SER A 429 -6.22 -43.25 -26.10
C SER A 429 -7.33 -42.88 -25.11
N LEU A 430 -7.06 -41.87 -24.26
CA LEU A 430 -8.08 -41.26 -23.41
C LEU A 430 -9.16 -40.53 -24.24
N ASP A 431 -8.83 -40.00 -25.41
CA ASP A 431 -9.81 -39.42 -26.34
C ASP A 431 -10.79 -40.45 -26.88
N SER A 432 -10.33 -41.68 -27.17
CA SER A 432 -11.17 -42.78 -27.61
C SER A 432 -12.09 -43.27 -26.49
N LEU A 433 -11.58 -43.30 -25.25
CA LEU A 433 -12.33 -43.62 -24.04
C LEU A 433 -13.45 -42.60 -23.79
N PHE A 434 -13.14 -41.31 -23.72
CA PHE A 434 -14.11 -40.23 -23.45
C PHE A 434 -14.79 -39.70 -24.73
N SER A 435 -14.97 -40.56 -25.73
CA SER A 435 -15.67 -40.21 -26.97
C SER A 435 -17.20 -40.26 -26.79
N TRP A 436 -17.93 -39.51 -27.63
CA TRP A 436 -19.39 -39.60 -27.70
C TRP A 436 -19.87 -40.99 -28.15
N GLU A 437 -19.10 -41.63 -29.03
CA GLU A 437 -19.34 -43.01 -29.48
C GLU A 437 -19.17 -44.06 -28.38
N ALA A 438 -18.22 -43.88 -27.46
CA ALA A 438 -18.03 -44.81 -26.34
C ALA A 438 -19.30 -44.90 -25.48
N GLN A 439 -19.89 -43.75 -25.15
CA GLN A 439 -21.10 -43.67 -24.34
C GLN A 439 -22.36 -44.18 -25.07
N ASN A 440 -22.43 -43.96 -26.38
CA ASN A 440 -23.49 -44.46 -27.25
C ASN A 440 -23.21 -45.89 -27.80
N THR A 441 -22.25 -46.61 -27.21
CA THR A 441 -22.01 -48.00 -27.61
C THR A 441 -23.19 -48.86 -27.19
N ARG A 442 -23.67 -49.70 -28.11
CA ARG A 442 -24.87 -50.52 -27.90
C ARG A 442 -24.58 -51.68 -26.95
N GLU A 443 -25.46 -51.84 -25.97
CA GLU A 443 -25.48 -53.01 -25.09
C GLU A 443 -26.20 -54.18 -25.76
N ILE A 444 -26.12 -55.37 -25.15
CA ILE A 444 -26.83 -56.55 -25.63
C ILE A 444 -28.35 -56.29 -25.61
N ALA A 445 -29.04 -56.74 -26.66
CA ALA A 445 -30.49 -56.58 -26.82
C ALA A 445 -31.25 -57.18 -25.62
N ALA A 446 -32.24 -56.43 -25.13
CA ALA A 446 -33.12 -56.87 -24.04
C ALA A 446 -34.15 -57.92 -24.52
N PRO A 447 -34.76 -58.69 -23.61
CA PRO A 447 -35.87 -59.59 -23.93
C PRO A 447 -37.00 -58.87 -24.69
N SER A 448 -37.68 -59.58 -25.58
CA SER A 448 -38.71 -59.00 -26.47
C SER A 448 -39.98 -58.48 -25.76
N ASN A 449 -40.10 -58.72 -24.45
CA ASN A 449 -41.15 -58.21 -23.56
C ASN A 449 -40.62 -57.18 -22.52
N ALA A 450 -39.38 -56.70 -22.68
CA ALA A 450 -38.78 -55.72 -21.79
C ALA A 450 -39.17 -54.28 -22.16
N ILE A 451 -39.63 -53.53 -21.15
CA ILE A 451 -40.01 -52.12 -21.22
C ILE A 451 -39.19 -51.39 -20.15
N GLY A 452 -38.66 -50.21 -20.48
CA GLY A 452 -37.82 -49.39 -19.60
C GLY A 452 -36.33 -49.74 -19.61
N VAL A 453 -35.86 -50.65 -20.47
CA VAL A 453 -34.43 -51.02 -20.60
C VAL A 453 -33.76 -50.28 -21.77
N PRO A 454 -32.69 -49.50 -21.54
CA PRO A 454 -31.93 -48.86 -22.62
C PRO A 454 -31.23 -49.84 -23.59
N SER A 455 -31.03 -49.38 -24.83
CA SER A 455 -30.28 -50.10 -25.89
C SER A 455 -28.82 -49.65 -26.02
N THR A 456 -28.49 -48.49 -25.45
CA THR A 456 -27.15 -47.98 -25.15
C THR A 456 -26.81 -48.23 -23.68
N LEU A 457 -25.73 -47.63 -23.16
CA LEU A 457 -25.40 -47.67 -21.73
C LEU A 457 -26.52 -47.05 -20.87
N ASP A 458 -26.82 -47.72 -19.76
CA ASP A 458 -27.81 -47.27 -18.79
C ASP A 458 -27.13 -46.53 -17.62
N PHE A 459 -27.21 -45.20 -17.65
CA PHE A 459 -26.64 -44.31 -16.63
C PHE A 459 -27.49 -44.20 -15.35
N GLN A 460 -28.71 -44.74 -15.31
CA GLN A 460 -29.64 -44.63 -14.17
C GLN A 460 -29.87 -45.98 -13.47
N GLY A 461 -29.72 -47.10 -14.17
CA GLY A 461 -29.85 -48.46 -13.66
C GLY A 461 -28.65 -48.97 -12.85
N ALA A 462 -28.60 -50.29 -12.65
CA ALA A 462 -27.80 -50.91 -11.59
C ALA A 462 -26.28 -50.66 -11.67
N ASN A 463 -25.73 -50.31 -12.83
CA ASN A 463 -24.31 -50.01 -13.02
C ASN A 463 -24.03 -48.53 -13.35
N GLY A 464 -25.08 -47.68 -13.36
CA GLY A 464 -25.01 -46.27 -13.72
C GLY A 464 -23.98 -45.48 -12.91
N ARG A 465 -23.85 -45.76 -11.60
CA ARG A 465 -22.84 -45.14 -10.72
C ARG A 465 -21.42 -45.27 -11.28
N TYR A 466 -21.05 -46.42 -11.84
CA TYR A 466 -19.73 -46.64 -12.44
C TYR A 466 -19.56 -45.90 -13.78
N PHE A 467 -20.63 -45.76 -14.57
CA PHE A 467 -20.56 -45.02 -15.83
C PHE A 467 -20.46 -43.50 -15.60
N TRP A 468 -21.18 -42.96 -14.60
CA TRP A 468 -20.98 -41.59 -14.12
C TRP A 468 -19.55 -41.39 -13.60
N GLU A 469 -18.97 -42.38 -12.90
CA GLU A 469 -17.57 -42.32 -12.47
C GLU A 469 -16.59 -42.27 -13.64
N VAL A 470 -16.75 -43.12 -14.66
CA VAL A 470 -15.88 -43.12 -15.85
C VAL A 470 -16.02 -41.81 -16.65
N PHE A 471 -17.23 -41.41 -17.02
CA PHE A 471 -17.44 -40.37 -18.04
C PHE A 471 -17.54 -38.94 -17.48
N PHE A 472 -17.87 -38.77 -16.20
CA PHE A 472 -18.00 -37.46 -15.57
C PHE A 472 -16.97 -37.25 -14.44
N HIS A 473 -17.00 -38.09 -13.40
CA HIS A 473 -16.22 -37.83 -12.19
C HIS A 473 -14.71 -38.01 -12.38
N ILE A 474 -14.25 -38.97 -13.21
CA ILE A 474 -12.81 -39.13 -13.51
C ILE A 474 -12.28 -37.89 -14.27
N PRO A 475 -12.87 -37.43 -15.39
CA PRO A 475 -12.43 -36.20 -16.04
C PRO A 475 -12.53 -34.96 -15.15
N HIS A 476 -13.58 -34.84 -14.34
CA HIS A 476 -13.75 -33.72 -13.40
C HIS A 476 -12.67 -33.72 -12.31
N ALA A 477 -12.41 -34.87 -11.66
CA ALA A 477 -11.36 -35.01 -10.65
C ALA A 477 -9.98 -34.64 -11.19
N VAL A 478 -9.65 -35.06 -12.42
CA VAL A 478 -8.36 -34.72 -13.04
C VAL A 478 -8.30 -33.23 -13.43
N ALA A 479 -9.38 -32.65 -13.96
CA ALA A 479 -9.42 -31.23 -14.30
C ALA A 479 -9.28 -30.32 -13.07
N ASN A 480 -9.98 -30.65 -11.98
CA ASN A 480 -9.86 -29.96 -10.68
C ASN A 480 -8.44 -30.15 -10.11
N ARG A 481 -7.88 -31.36 -10.13
CA ARG A 481 -6.51 -31.61 -9.67
C ARG A 481 -5.45 -30.83 -10.47
N LEU A 482 -5.56 -30.78 -11.79
CA LEU A 482 -4.68 -29.97 -12.66
C LEU A 482 -4.82 -28.47 -12.38
N HIS A 483 -6.02 -28.00 -12.06
CA HIS A 483 -6.27 -26.61 -11.64
C HIS A 483 -5.58 -26.28 -10.30
N GLN A 484 -5.67 -27.17 -9.30
CA GLN A 484 -4.96 -27.07 -8.02
C GLN A 484 -3.43 -27.06 -8.19
N GLU A 485 -2.91 -27.83 -9.15
CA GLU A 485 -1.48 -27.86 -9.51
C GLU A 485 -1.05 -26.72 -10.46
N PHE A 486 -1.92 -25.74 -10.70
CA PHE A 486 -1.71 -24.57 -11.56
C PHE A 486 -1.49 -24.88 -13.06
N SER A 487 -1.70 -26.12 -13.53
CA SER A 487 -1.65 -26.47 -14.97
C SER A 487 -3.00 -26.20 -15.65
N TYR A 488 -3.40 -24.93 -15.66
CA TYR A 488 -4.71 -24.48 -16.15
C TYR A 488 -5.01 -24.89 -17.59
N ARG A 489 -3.99 -24.99 -18.45
CA ARG A 489 -4.18 -25.41 -19.85
C ARG A 489 -4.51 -26.89 -19.97
N ASP A 490 -3.86 -27.74 -19.16
CA ASP A 490 -4.18 -29.17 -19.13
C ASP A 490 -5.54 -29.39 -18.47
N ALA A 491 -5.86 -28.61 -17.42
CA ALA A 491 -7.21 -28.58 -16.85
C ALA A 491 -8.26 -28.18 -17.91
N GLU A 492 -8.00 -27.17 -18.75
CA GLU A 492 -8.90 -26.79 -19.86
C GLU A 492 -9.14 -27.98 -20.81
N ASN A 493 -8.07 -28.68 -21.20
CA ASN A 493 -8.17 -29.88 -22.05
C ASN A 493 -8.98 -31.01 -21.39
N TRP A 494 -8.87 -31.19 -20.07
CA TRP A 494 -9.63 -32.22 -19.34
C TRP A 494 -11.09 -31.84 -19.14
N TYR A 495 -11.41 -30.56 -18.89
CA TYR A 495 -12.80 -30.08 -18.97
C TYR A 495 -13.39 -30.28 -20.37
N HIS A 496 -12.59 -30.20 -21.45
CA HIS A 496 -13.06 -30.50 -22.82
C HIS A 496 -13.47 -31.96 -23.06
N TYR A 497 -13.32 -32.88 -22.10
CA TYR A 497 -13.99 -34.20 -22.13
C TYR A 497 -15.45 -34.14 -21.65
N ILE A 498 -15.84 -33.12 -20.89
CA ILE A 498 -17.22 -32.90 -20.40
C ILE A 498 -17.91 -31.78 -21.17
N PHE A 499 -17.23 -30.63 -21.32
CA PHE A 499 -17.74 -29.40 -21.91
C PHE A 499 -16.70 -28.78 -22.84
N ASN A 500 -16.97 -28.77 -24.15
CA ASN A 500 -16.10 -28.15 -25.15
C ASN A 500 -16.86 -27.07 -25.96
N PRO A 501 -16.75 -25.79 -25.56
CA PRO A 501 -17.41 -24.68 -26.27
C PRO A 501 -16.69 -24.26 -27.57
N GLN A 502 -15.61 -24.95 -27.97
CA GLN A 502 -14.90 -24.67 -29.23
C GLN A 502 -15.53 -25.42 -30.43
N ILE A 503 -16.38 -26.43 -30.17
CA ILE A 503 -17.09 -27.18 -31.21
C ILE A 503 -18.21 -26.31 -31.81
N ARG A 504 -18.13 -26.02 -33.11
CA ARG A 504 -19.17 -25.26 -33.82
C ARG A 504 -20.39 -26.13 -34.11
N VAL A 505 -21.51 -25.82 -33.47
CA VAL A 505 -22.83 -26.36 -33.81
C VAL A 505 -23.60 -25.30 -34.60
N HIS A 506 -24.27 -25.72 -35.67
CA HIS A 506 -25.20 -24.90 -36.43
C HIS A 506 -26.64 -25.30 -36.07
N GLU A 507 -27.47 -24.32 -35.71
CA GLU A 507 -28.89 -24.52 -35.42
C GLU A 507 -29.65 -24.93 -36.70
N GLY A 508 -30.56 -25.91 -36.59
CA GLY A 508 -31.51 -26.27 -37.65
C GLY A 508 -31.19 -27.51 -38.52
N GLU A 509 -30.14 -28.28 -38.21
CA GLU A 509 -29.85 -29.57 -38.87
C GLU A 509 -29.83 -30.73 -37.86
N ASP A 510 -30.16 -31.94 -38.30
CA ASP A 510 -30.43 -33.10 -37.44
C ASP A 510 -29.32 -33.43 -36.42
N ASN A 511 -29.71 -33.50 -35.14
CA ASN A 511 -28.82 -33.72 -34.00
C ASN A 511 -28.10 -35.08 -33.98
N ALA A 512 -28.48 -36.04 -34.82
CA ALA A 512 -28.00 -37.43 -34.74
C ALA A 512 -26.51 -37.63 -35.09
N ASN A 513 -25.89 -36.69 -35.83
CA ASN A 513 -24.54 -36.86 -36.41
C ASN A 513 -23.54 -35.75 -36.04
N LYS A 514 -23.86 -34.86 -35.10
CA LYS A 514 -22.94 -33.80 -34.63
C LYS A 514 -22.55 -34.06 -33.18
N THR A 515 -21.26 -33.96 -32.86
CA THR A 515 -20.79 -34.03 -31.47
C THR A 515 -21.33 -32.83 -30.69
N PRO A 516 -22.13 -33.04 -29.63
CA PRO A 516 -22.62 -31.93 -28.80
C PRO A 516 -21.50 -31.29 -27.97
N TYR A 517 -21.71 -30.02 -27.62
CA TYR A 517 -20.78 -29.23 -26.82
C TYR A 517 -20.69 -29.72 -25.36
N TRP A 518 -21.76 -30.31 -24.81
CA TRP A 518 -21.70 -31.23 -23.68
C TRP A 518 -21.42 -32.64 -24.21
N ARG A 519 -20.26 -33.21 -23.88
CA ARG A 519 -19.80 -34.51 -24.37
C ARG A 519 -20.24 -35.70 -23.51
N VAL A 520 -20.87 -35.46 -22.36
CA VAL A 520 -21.39 -36.51 -21.47
C VAL A 520 -22.89 -36.69 -21.72
N CYS A 521 -23.30 -37.88 -22.18
CA CYS A 521 -24.67 -38.18 -22.61
C CYS A 521 -25.75 -37.88 -21.57
N PRO A 522 -25.69 -38.38 -20.31
CA PRO A 522 -26.73 -38.15 -19.31
C PRO A 522 -26.80 -36.69 -18.80
N LEU A 523 -25.93 -35.78 -19.26
CA LEU A 523 -26.16 -34.34 -19.06
C LEU A 523 -27.21 -33.80 -20.03
N LEU A 524 -27.43 -34.41 -21.20
CA LEU A 524 -28.42 -33.96 -22.19
C LEU A 524 -29.80 -34.60 -22.00
N GLU A 525 -29.87 -35.71 -21.27
CA GLU A 525 -31.10 -36.40 -20.89
C GLU A 525 -31.80 -35.70 -19.71
N PRO A 526 -33.13 -35.87 -19.54
CA PRO A 526 -33.79 -35.52 -18.28
C PRO A 526 -33.25 -36.39 -17.13
N GLY A 527 -33.07 -35.79 -15.96
CA GLY A 527 -32.51 -36.49 -14.79
C GLY A 527 -33.47 -37.48 -14.15
N SER A 528 -32.93 -38.29 -13.24
CA SER A 528 -33.74 -39.18 -12.39
C SER A 528 -34.48 -38.36 -11.33
N TYR A 529 -35.81 -38.44 -11.26
CA TYR A 529 -36.61 -37.56 -10.38
C TYR A 529 -36.44 -37.82 -8.86
N ALA A 530 -35.47 -38.66 -8.46
CA ALA A 530 -35.33 -39.26 -7.15
C ALA A 530 -34.05 -38.84 -6.40
N TRP A 531 -34.21 -37.91 -5.44
CA TRP A 531 -33.31 -37.74 -4.30
C TRP A 531 -34.11 -37.43 -3.03
N GLU A 532 -33.73 -38.04 -1.91
CA GLU A 532 -34.35 -37.80 -0.60
C GLU A 532 -33.29 -37.42 0.44
N GLN A 533 -33.61 -36.47 1.30
CA GLN A 533 -32.75 -36.09 2.43
C GLN A 533 -33.06 -37.00 3.63
N GLU A 534 -32.09 -37.82 4.04
CA GLU A 534 -32.18 -38.58 5.28
C GLU A 534 -32.18 -37.62 6.49
N ALA A 535 -33.13 -37.80 7.41
CA ALA A 535 -33.38 -36.84 8.48
C ALA A 535 -32.19 -36.70 9.45
N GLY A 536 -31.69 -35.47 9.62
CA GLY A 536 -30.47 -35.17 10.35
C GLY A 536 -29.16 -35.40 9.57
N ARG A 537 -29.21 -35.60 8.24
CA ARG A 537 -28.05 -35.49 7.35
C ARG A 537 -28.20 -34.29 6.43
N VAL A 538 -27.13 -33.52 6.23
CA VAL A 538 -27.07 -32.49 5.19
C VAL A 538 -27.29 -33.15 3.82
N ALA A 539 -28.01 -32.47 2.91
CA ALA A 539 -28.34 -33.04 1.61
C ALA A 539 -27.09 -33.29 0.75
N ASP A 540 -27.09 -34.39 -0.01
CA ASP A 540 -25.99 -34.80 -0.90
C ASP A 540 -26.05 -33.99 -2.22
N PRO A 541 -25.04 -33.16 -2.54
CA PRO A 541 -25.08 -32.30 -3.71
C PRO A 541 -24.95 -33.09 -5.02
N ASP A 542 -24.20 -34.19 -5.05
CA ASP A 542 -24.13 -35.09 -6.20
C ASP A 542 -25.49 -35.76 -6.45
N ALA A 543 -26.20 -36.17 -5.39
CA ALA A 543 -27.54 -36.75 -5.49
C ALA A 543 -28.55 -35.76 -6.13
N ILE A 544 -28.55 -34.50 -5.69
CA ILE A 544 -29.37 -33.45 -6.29
C ILE A 544 -28.97 -33.23 -7.75
N CYS A 545 -27.68 -33.27 -8.09
CA CYS A 545 -27.19 -33.06 -9.45
C CYS A 545 -27.44 -34.25 -10.41
N TYR A 546 -27.52 -35.51 -9.94
CA TYR A 546 -28.03 -36.62 -10.77
C TYR A 546 -29.51 -36.43 -11.09
N SER A 547 -30.29 -35.83 -10.18
CA SER A 547 -31.71 -35.54 -10.43
C SER A 547 -31.93 -34.34 -11.35
N THR A 548 -31.03 -33.37 -11.29
CA THR A 548 -31.08 -32.16 -12.11
C THR A 548 -29.72 -31.94 -12.78
N PRO A 549 -29.41 -32.66 -13.89
CA PRO A 549 -28.10 -32.58 -14.57
C PRO A 549 -27.71 -31.17 -15.06
N GLU A 550 -28.68 -30.24 -15.15
CA GLU A 550 -28.41 -28.81 -15.33
C GLU A 550 -27.51 -28.21 -14.24
N ARG A 551 -27.55 -28.74 -13.01
CA ARG A 551 -26.68 -28.30 -11.93
C ARG A 551 -25.23 -28.78 -12.13
N TYR A 552 -25.00 -30.02 -12.58
CA TYR A 552 -23.66 -30.44 -13.03
C TYR A 552 -23.15 -29.57 -14.19
N LYS A 553 -24.03 -29.19 -15.14
CA LYS A 553 -23.66 -28.24 -16.20
C LYS A 553 -23.20 -26.88 -15.64
N LYS A 554 -23.92 -26.34 -14.66
CA LYS A 554 -23.56 -25.08 -13.98
C LYS A 554 -22.23 -25.21 -13.24
N ALA A 555 -22.02 -26.29 -12.49
CA ALA A 555 -20.77 -26.55 -11.76
C ALA A 555 -19.56 -26.55 -12.71
N ILE A 556 -19.60 -27.40 -13.75
CA ILE A 556 -18.51 -27.53 -14.73
C ILE A 556 -18.31 -26.23 -15.52
N PHE A 557 -19.38 -25.49 -15.85
CA PHE A 557 -19.26 -24.18 -16.51
C PHE A 557 -18.59 -23.13 -15.61
N MET A 558 -18.97 -23.07 -14.32
CA MET A 558 -18.34 -22.19 -13.34
C MET A 558 -16.87 -22.54 -13.11
N GLU A 559 -16.53 -23.82 -12.96
CA GLU A 559 -15.15 -24.28 -12.83
C GLU A 559 -14.31 -23.99 -14.08
N TYR A 560 -14.85 -24.24 -15.28
CA TYR A 560 -14.19 -23.94 -16.54
C TYR A 560 -13.90 -22.43 -16.70
N ALA A 561 -14.86 -21.58 -16.32
CA ALA A 561 -14.69 -20.13 -16.30
C ALA A 561 -13.68 -19.68 -15.22
N ARG A 562 -13.74 -20.25 -14.01
CA ARG A 562 -12.76 -20.05 -12.93
C ARG A 562 -11.35 -20.47 -13.36
N ASN A 563 -11.22 -21.54 -14.13
CA ASN A 563 -9.94 -22.02 -14.66
C ASN A 563 -9.31 -21.07 -15.68
N ILE A 564 -10.09 -20.57 -16.64
CA ILE A 564 -9.62 -19.57 -17.62
C ILE A 564 -9.29 -18.24 -16.91
N LEU A 565 -10.08 -17.84 -15.91
CA LEU A 565 -9.82 -16.65 -15.08
C LEU A 565 -8.54 -16.80 -14.26
N ALA A 566 -8.31 -17.96 -13.63
CA ALA A 566 -7.10 -18.25 -12.86
C ALA A 566 -5.84 -18.25 -13.74
N GLN A 567 -5.93 -18.73 -14.99
CA GLN A 567 -4.84 -18.59 -15.96
C GLN A 567 -4.56 -17.11 -16.29
N GLY A 568 -5.60 -16.29 -16.46
CA GLY A 568 -5.47 -14.83 -16.57
C GLY A 568 -4.79 -14.20 -15.35
N ASP A 569 -5.22 -14.56 -14.15
CA ASP A 569 -4.66 -14.09 -12.87
C ASP A 569 -3.19 -14.51 -12.68
N ALA A 570 -2.78 -15.68 -13.17
CA ALA A 570 -1.40 -16.13 -13.13
C ALA A 570 -0.51 -15.41 -14.16
N LEU A 571 -1.08 -14.98 -15.29
CA LEU A 571 -0.40 -14.14 -16.29
C LEU A 571 -0.28 -12.69 -15.80
N TYR A 572 -1.34 -12.12 -15.22
CA TYR A 572 -1.35 -10.78 -14.63
C TYR A 572 -0.23 -10.62 -13.59
N ARG A 573 -0.07 -11.59 -12.68
CA ARG A 573 0.99 -11.58 -11.66
C ARG A 573 2.43 -11.56 -12.20
N ARG A 574 2.66 -11.76 -13.51
CA ARG A 574 3.99 -11.59 -14.13
C ARG A 574 4.36 -10.13 -14.39
N LEU A 575 3.38 -9.21 -14.41
CA LEU A 575 3.54 -7.76 -14.55
C LEU A 575 4.34 -7.31 -15.80
N THR A 576 4.47 -8.15 -16.84
CA THR A 576 5.04 -7.76 -18.13
C THR A 576 3.93 -7.38 -19.11
N ARG A 577 4.23 -6.45 -20.04
CA ARG A 577 3.28 -5.97 -21.04
C ARG A 577 2.63 -7.09 -21.87
N ASP A 578 3.41 -8.09 -22.24
CA ASP A 578 2.93 -9.21 -23.05
C ASP A 578 2.02 -10.14 -22.22
N ALA A 579 2.41 -10.46 -20.99
CA ALA A 579 1.60 -11.29 -20.09
C ALA A 579 0.30 -10.59 -19.66
N LEU A 580 0.30 -9.26 -19.50
CA LEU A 580 -0.92 -8.46 -19.29
C LEU A 580 -1.83 -8.47 -20.51
N THR A 581 -1.25 -8.46 -21.72
CA THR A 581 -2.00 -8.58 -22.98
C THR A 581 -2.63 -9.97 -23.12
N GLU A 582 -1.89 -11.03 -22.78
CA GLU A 582 -2.37 -12.41 -22.73
C GLU A 582 -3.46 -12.59 -21.67
N ALA A 583 -3.27 -12.06 -20.45
CA ALA A 583 -4.26 -12.06 -19.38
C ALA A 583 -5.58 -11.39 -19.81
N ARG A 584 -5.51 -10.26 -20.52
CA ARG A 584 -6.70 -9.59 -21.07
C ARG A 584 -7.46 -10.46 -22.08
N ILE A 585 -6.76 -11.28 -22.88
CA ILE A 585 -7.41 -12.26 -23.76
C ILE A 585 -8.14 -13.32 -22.94
N HIS A 586 -7.51 -13.85 -21.87
CA HIS A 586 -8.15 -14.79 -20.95
C HIS A 586 -9.41 -14.19 -20.29
N TYR A 587 -9.34 -12.98 -19.73
CA TYR A 587 -10.52 -12.32 -19.18
C TYR A 587 -11.62 -12.09 -20.23
N SER A 588 -11.25 -11.66 -21.45
CA SER A 588 -12.21 -11.51 -22.54
C SER A 588 -12.88 -12.82 -22.96
N ARG A 589 -12.18 -13.97 -22.89
CA ARG A 589 -12.79 -15.29 -23.10
C ARG A 589 -13.86 -15.56 -22.04
N VAL A 590 -13.60 -15.24 -20.77
CA VAL A 590 -14.57 -15.41 -19.69
C VAL A 590 -15.76 -14.44 -19.87
N THR A 591 -15.53 -13.18 -20.25
CA THR A 591 -16.61 -12.23 -20.56
C THR A 591 -17.53 -12.75 -21.68
N SER A 592 -16.95 -13.32 -22.75
CA SER A 592 -17.73 -13.92 -23.84
C SER A 592 -18.47 -15.21 -23.46
N LEU A 593 -18.01 -15.94 -22.44
CA LEU A 593 -18.70 -17.13 -21.92
C LEU A 593 -19.84 -16.78 -20.96
N LEU A 594 -19.62 -15.84 -20.03
CA LEU A 594 -20.61 -15.43 -19.05
C LEU A 594 -21.69 -14.51 -19.64
N GLY A 595 -21.35 -13.70 -20.64
CA GLY A 595 -22.24 -12.65 -21.15
C GLY A 595 -22.42 -11.48 -20.17
N PRO A 596 -23.41 -10.60 -20.40
CA PRO A 596 -23.67 -9.45 -19.55
C PRO A 596 -24.09 -9.88 -18.13
N ARG A 597 -23.64 -9.12 -17.13
CA ARG A 597 -24.01 -9.33 -15.73
C ARG A 597 -25.54 -9.19 -15.55
N PRO A 598 -26.22 -10.11 -14.84
CA PRO A 598 -27.65 -10.02 -14.60
C PRO A 598 -27.96 -8.98 -13.51
N ASP A 599 -28.14 -7.72 -13.91
CA ASP A 599 -28.48 -6.63 -12.98
C ASP A 599 -29.96 -6.66 -12.57
N VAL A 600 -30.30 -7.58 -11.66
CA VAL A 600 -31.67 -7.82 -11.13
C VAL A 600 -32.17 -6.68 -10.20
N LEU A 601 -31.58 -5.49 -10.27
CA LEU A 601 -31.93 -4.31 -9.46
C LEU A 601 -33.17 -3.54 -9.99
N VAL A 602 -34.03 -4.21 -10.77
CA VAL A 602 -35.28 -3.65 -11.31
C VAL A 602 -36.35 -3.60 -10.20
N ALA A 603 -36.25 -2.58 -9.34
CA ALA A 603 -37.23 -2.14 -8.34
C ALA A 603 -37.92 -3.28 -7.55
N SER A 604 -37.38 -3.61 -6.37
CA SER A 604 -37.95 -4.64 -5.50
C SER A 604 -39.42 -4.37 -5.17
N ARG A 605 -40.31 -5.24 -5.66
CA ARG A 605 -41.75 -5.25 -5.37
C ARG A 605 -42.09 -5.95 -4.03
N TRP A 606 -41.08 -6.36 -3.26
CA TRP A 606 -41.29 -7.02 -1.98
C TRP A 606 -41.90 -6.06 -0.96
N THR A 607 -43.04 -6.43 -0.38
CA THR A 607 -43.71 -5.68 0.67
C THR A 607 -43.48 -6.36 2.03
N PRO A 608 -43.05 -5.61 3.07
CA PRO A 608 -42.82 -6.19 4.39
C PRO A 608 -44.15 -6.61 5.04
N LYS A 609 -44.29 -7.90 5.36
CA LYS A 609 -45.37 -8.48 6.17
C LYS A 609 -44.89 -8.66 7.62
N THR A 610 -45.79 -8.61 8.60
CA THR A 610 -45.49 -9.02 9.99
C THR A 610 -45.41 -10.54 10.10
N LEU A 611 -44.66 -11.06 11.08
CA LEU A 611 -44.52 -12.51 11.28
C LEU A 611 -45.88 -13.20 11.54
N GLU A 612 -46.76 -12.55 12.29
CA GLU A 612 -48.15 -12.98 12.55
C GLU A 612 -48.99 -13.11 11.26
N ALA A 613 -48.79 -12.19 10.30
CA ALA A 613 -49.41 -12.23 8.97
C ALA A 613 -48.71 -13.22 7.99
N LEU A 614 -47.65 -13.91 8.43
CA LEU A 614 -47.04 -15.03 7.73
C LEU A 614 -47.45 -16.37 8.37
N SER A 615 -47.48 -16.46 9.70
CA SER A 615 -47.92 -17.66 10.42
C SER A 615 -49.43 -17.96 10.31
N THR A 616 -50.21 -17.05 9.71
CA THR A 616 -51.63 -17.22 9.40
C THR A 616 -51.91 -17.39 7.90
N ASP A 617 -50.90 -17.23 7.03
CA ASP A 617 -51.01 -17.44 5.59
C ASP A 617 -50.77 -18.94 5.31
N ALA A 618 -51.83 -19.70 5.00
CA ALA A 618 -51.75 -21.14 4.81
C ALA A 618 -50.69 -21.56 3.76
N THR A 619 -50.40 -20.68 2.78
CA THR A 619 -49.36 -20.93 1.76
C THR A 619 -47.92 -20.91 2.30
N VAL A 620 -47.71 -20.45 3.54
CA VAL A 620 -46.43 -20.48 4.26
C VAL A 620 -46.32 -21.72 5.17
N LEU A 621 -47.44 -22.19 5.71
CA LEU A 621 -47.51 -23.41 6.53
C LEU A 621 -47.40 -24.69 5.69
N ASP A 622 -47.93 -24.70 4.47
CA ASP A 622 -47.85 -25.83 3.50
C ASP A 622 -46.46 -26.00 2.84
N GLY A 623 -45.37 -25.74 3.59
CA GLY A 623 -43.99 -25.93 3.16
C GLY A 623 -43.61 -27.38 2.77
N SER A 624 -44.50 -28.34 3.02
CA SER A 624 -44.43 -29.74 2.59
C SER A 624 -45.14 -30.01 1.26
N LEU A 625 -46.21 -29.27 0.92
CA LEU A 625 -47.04 -29.49 -0.28
C LEU A 625 -46.56 -28.73 -1.52
N ALA A 626 -45.57 -27.85 -1.41
CA ALA A 626 -44.94 -27.20 -2.58
C ALA A 626 -44.03 -28.13 -3.42
N ARG A 627 -43.75 -29.37 -2.96
CA ARG A 627 -43.09 -30.40 -3.78
C ARG A 627 -44.03 -31.08 -4.79
N PHE A 628 -45.34 -30.82 -4.72
CA PHE A 628 -46.39 -31.61 -5.38
C PHE A 628 -46.93 -31.04 -6.71
N LEU A 629 -46.26 -30.08 -7.35
CA LEU A 629 -46.71 -29.51 -8.64
C LEU A 629 -45.65 -29.48 -9.77
N PRO A 630 -45.13 -30.63 -10.22
CA PRO A 630 -44.73 -30.80 -11.63
C PRO A 630 -45.94 -30.72 -12.59
N GLU A 631 -47.12 -31.08 -12.09
CA GLU A 631 -48.31 -31.49 -12.87
C GLU A 631 -49.02 -30.37 -13.67
N MET A 632 -48.54 -29.12 -13.62
CA MET A 632 -49.12 -28.01 -14.38
C MET A 632 -48.08 -27.17 -15.13
N LEU A 633 -47.63 -27.65 -16.31
CA LEU A 633 -47.47 -26.83 -17.53
C LEU A 633 -47.11 -27.63 -18.82
N PRO A 634 -47.91 -28.61 -19.26
CA PRO A 634 -47.86 -29.04 -20.66
C PRO A 634 -48.39 -27.93 -21.60
N GLU A 635 -47.67 -27.68 -22.69
CA GLU A 635 -48.10 -26.93 -23.88
C GLU A 635 -48.63 -25.47 -23.72
N MET A 636 -47.82 -24.56 -23.19
CA MET A 636 -47.98 -23.10 -23.44
C MET A 636 -47.02 -22.58 -24.53
N SER A 637 -47.33 -22.96 -25.76
CA SER A 637 -47.14 -22.18 -27.01
C SER A 637 -46.04 -21.08 -27.07
N LYS A 638 -44.87 -21.49 -27.58
CA LYS A 638 -44.08 -20.83 -28.64
C LYS A 638 -44.01 -19.28 -28.66
N VAL A 639 -42.78 -18.76 -28.48
CA VAL A 639 -42.32 -17.38 -28.77
C VAL A 639 -42.67 -16.30 -27.74
N ARG A 640 -41.93 -16.29 -26.61
CA ARG A 640 -41.44 -15.05 -25.98
C ARG A 640 -40.24 -15.25 -25.03
N ASN A 641 -39.06 -14.80 -25.47
CA ASN A 641 -37.82 -14.50 -24.73
C ASN A 641 -37.55 -15.24 -23.41
N GLU A 642 -36.78 -16.34 -23.46
CA GLU A 642 -36.59 -17.27 -22.33
C GLU A 642 -35.58 -16.84 -21.23
N HIS A 643 -35.04 -15.63 -21.28
CA HIS A 643 -33.86 -15.23 -20.49
C HIS A 643 -34.11 -14.93 -18.99
N TRP A 644 -35.34 -15.09 -18.48
CA TRP A 644 -35.67 -14.67 -17.11
C TRP A 644 -36.87 -15.43 -16.48
N LYS A 645 -36.76 -16.75 -16.36
CA LYS A 645 -37.68 -17.58 -15.53
C LYS A 645 -37.64 -17.28 -14.01
N VAL A 646 -36.85 -16.31 -13.56
CA VAL A 646 -36.73 -15.87 -12.15
C VAL A 646 -37.86 -14.87 -11.76
N LEU A 647 -38.97 -14.86 -12.50
CA LEU A 647 -40.05 -13.87 -12.37
C LEU A 647 -41.45 -14.46 -12.10
N ASP A 648 -41.57 -15.77 -11.94
CA ASP A 648 -42.72 -16.35 -11.21
C ASP A 648 -42.57 -15.99 -9.72
N ASP A 649 -43.62 -15.43 -9.11
CA ASP A 649 -43.51 -14.60 -7.90
C ASP A 649 -44.01 -15.34 -6.63
N PRO A 650 -43.12 -15.98 -5.84
CA PRO A 650 -43.47 -16.53 -4.53
C PRO A 650 -43.81 -15.40 -3.55
N LYS A 651 -45.06 -15.36 -3.08
CA LYS A 651 -45.73 -14.21 -2.43
C LYS A 651 -45.20 -13.80 -1.03
N VAL A 652 -44.05 -14.33 -0.58
CA VAL A 652 -43.47 -14.08 0.75
C VAL A 652 -41.95 -14.02 0.72
N PHE A 653 -41.28 -15.12 0.38
CA PHE A 653 -39.82 -15.22 0.28
C PHE A 653 -39.42 -15.57 -1.14
N ARG A 654 -38.34 -14.95 -1.62
CA ARG A 654 -37.77 -15.20 -2.94
C ARG A 654 -36.58 -16.13 -2.83
N THR A 655 -36.44 -17.05 -3.79
CA THR A 655 -35.16 -17.69 -4.06
C THR A 655 -34.12 -16.58 -4.32
N PRO A 656 -32.93 -16.62 -3.69
CA PRO A 656 -31.88 -15.66 -4.00
C PRO A 656 -31.36 -15.84 -5.44
N VAL A 657 -30.34 -15.06 -5.81
CA VAL A 657 -29.49 -15.37 -6.96
C VAL A 657 -28.27 -16.14 -6.46
N ASN A 658 -27.74 -17.07 -7.27
CA ASN A 658 -26.56 -17.86 -6.92
C ASN A 658 -25.36 -16.93 -6.62
N PRO A 659 -24.82 -16.92 -5.37
CA PRO A 659 -23.81 -15.96 -4.95
C PRO A 659 -22.44 -16.21 -5.60
N ASP A 660 -22.05 -17.47 -5.77
CA ASP A 660 -20.79 -17.88 -6.44
C ASP A 660 -20.72 -17.42 -7.90
N LEU A 661 -21.86 -17.45 -8.58
CA LEU A 661 -21.98 -17.02 -9.96
C LEU A 661 -21.90 -15.49 -10.08
N ILE A 662 -22.54 -14.74 -9.16
CA ILE A 662 -22.37 -13.29 -9.05
C ILE A 662 -20.91 -12.93 -8.74
N ALA A 663 -20.30 -13.60 -7.76
CA ALA A 663 -18.91 -13.37 -7.37
C ALA A 663 -17.93 -13.61 -8.52
N LEU A 664 -18.26 -14.48 -9.48
CA LEU A 664 -17.46 -14.71 -10.69
C LEU A 664 -17.53 -13.52 -11.67
N TRP A 665 -18.72 -12.93 -11.90
CA TRP A 665 -18.84 -11.66 -12.65
C TRP A 665 -18.12 -10.52 -11.93
N ASP A 666 -18.32 -10.38 -10.62
CA ASP A 666 -17.76 -9.27 -9.83
C ASP A 666 -16.23 -9.36 -9.75
N THR A 667 -15.68 -10.58 -9.64
CA THR A 667 -14.23 -10.82 -9.74
C THR A 667 -13.70 -10.49 -11.14
N LEU A 668 -14.37 -10.95 -12.20
CA LEU A 668 -13.97 -10.66 -13.58
C LEU A 668 -13.98 -9.15 -13.88
N GLN A 669 -15.02 -8.44 -13.42
CA GLN A 669 -15.13 -7.00 -13.53
C GLN A 669 -13.99 -6.32 -12.78
N GLN A 670 -13.71 -6.73 -11.53
CA GLN A 670 -12.56 -6.23 -10.76
C GLN A 670 -11.24 -6.41 -11.53
N ARG A 671 -10.98 -7.58 -12.14
CA ARG A 671 -9.75 -7.83 -12.92
C ARG A 671 -9.64 -6.96 -14.17
N LEU A 672 -10.75 -6.74 -14.87
CA LEU A 672 -10.80 -5.87 -16.03
C LEU A 672 -10.56 -4.41 -15.63
N ASP A 673 -11.17 -3.95 -14.53
CA ASP A 673 -11.02 -2.59 -14.04
C ASP A 673 -9.62 -2.31 -13.48
N THR A 674 -9.00 -3.24 -12.75
CA THR A 674 -7.59 -3.08 -12.34
C THR A 674 -6.65 -3.04 -13.55
N LEU A 675 -6.92 -3.86 -14.57
CA LEU A 675 -6.10 -3.93 -15.78
C LEU A 675 -6.29 -2.70 -16.69
N HIS A 676 -7.49 -2.14 -16.78
CA HIS A 676 -7.75 -0.89 -17.52
C HIS A 676 -7.17 0.34 -16.80
N ASN A 677 -7.17 0.37 -15.46
CA ASN A 677 -6.64 1.48 -14.67
C ASN A 677 -5.13 1.37 -14.35
N ASN A 678 -4.41 0.45 -15.00
CA ASN A 678 -2.96 0.22 -14.78
C ASN A 678 -2.61 -0.01 -13.30
N LEU A 679 -3.37 -0.89 -12.65
CA LEU A 679 -3.14 -1.37 -11.29
C LEU A 679 -2.59 -2.81 -11.32
N THR A 680 -1.99 -3.26 -10.22
CA THR A 680 -1.75 -4.69 -9.98
C THR A 680 -3.07 -5.41 -9.67
N ILE A 681 -3.04 -6.74 -9.64
CA ILE A 681 -4.17 -7.57 -9.20
C ILE A 681 -4.68 -7.24 -7.78
N ASP A 682 -3.83 -6.65 -6.92
CA ASP A 682 -4.19 -6.17 -5.57
C ASP A 682 -4.79 -4.75 -5.56
N GLY A 683 -4.95 -4.09 -6.72
CA GLY A 683 -5.41 -2.70 -6.83
C GLY A 683 -4.35 -1.63 -6.54
N LYS A 684 -3.06 -1.98 -6.41
CA LYS A 684 -1.96 -1.00 -6.21
C LYS A 684 -1.54 -0.41 -7.56
N PRO A 685 -1.12 0.87 -7.66
CA PRO A 685 -0.66 1.45 -8.93
C PRO A 685 0.55 0.70 -9.49
N MET A 686 0.49 0.28 -10.76
CA MET A 686 1.51 -0.54 -11.41
C MET A 686 2.47 0.32 -12.23
N LEU A 687 3.73 0.39 -11.81
CA LEU A 687 4.76 1.15 -12.53
C LEU A 687 5.45 0.23 -13.56
N LEU A 688 4.80 0.08 -14.73
CA LEU A 688 5.38 -0.66 -15.85
C LEU A 688 6.61 0.06 -16.42
N GLU A 689 7.79 -0.55 -16.29
CA GLU A 689 8.97 -0.10 -17.02
C GLU A 689 8.72 -0.24 -18.53
N MET A 690 8.99 0.83 -19.30
CA MET A 690 8.66 0.89 -20.73
C MET A 690 9.44 -0.15 -21.56
N TYR A 691 10.60 -0.57 -21.05
CA TYR A 691 11.37 -1.77 -21.42
C TYR A 691 12.11 -2.25 -20.16
N ALA A 692 12.40 -3.55 -20.05
CA ALA A 692 13.34 -4.05 -19.04
C ALA A 692 14.74 -3.41 -19.24
N ALA A 693 15.34 -2.89 -18.18
CA ALA A 693 16.39 -1.87 -18.28
C ALA A 693 17.77 -2.33 -18.80
N PRO A 694 18.34 -1.62 -19.80
CA PRO A 694 19.77 -1.53 -20.04
C PRO A 694 20.38 -0.24 -19.44
N VAL A 695 21.66 -0.27 -19.06
CA VAL A 695 22.37 0.81 -18.33
C VAL A 695 22.62 2.06 -19.19
N ASN A 696 22.62 3.26 -18.59
CA ASN A 696 22.62 4.56 -19.30
C ASN A 696 23.75 5.52 -18.85
N PRO A 697 24.51 6.20 -19.74
CA PRO A 697 25.77 6.89 -19.37
C PRO A 697 25.68 8.42 -19.06
N ARG A 698 24.51 8.95 -18.70
CA ARG A 698 24.25 10.42 -18.79
C ARG A 698 24.52 11.29 -17.56
N ASP A 699 24.93 10.72 -16.42
CA ASP A 699 25.22 11.51 -15.20
C ASP A 699 26.49 12.39 -15.30
N LEU A 700 27.37 12.13 -16.28
CA LEU A 700 28.60 12.90 -16.53
C LEU A 700 28.39 14.35 -17.01
N LEU A 701 27.16 14.76 -17.40
CA LEU A 701 26.91 16.03 -18.08
C LEU A 701 26.34 17.16 -17.19
N ARG A 702 26.20 16.97 -15.87
CA ARG A 702 25.37 17.84 -15.00
C ARG A 702 26.15 18.95 -14.25
N ALA A 703 27.32 19.36 -14.72
CA ALA A 703 28.35 20.01 -13.88
C ALA A 703 28.79 21.46 -14.28
N GLN A 704 28.00 22.27 -15.00
CA GLN A 704 28.57 23.47 -15.69
C GLN A 704 27.63 24.69 -15.98
N SER A 705 27.32 25.61 -15.03
CA SER A 705 26.81 27.01 -15.28
C SER A 705 26.48 27.94 -14.05
N SER A 706 26.91 29.24 -14.00
CA SER A 706 26.34 30.43 -13.20
C SER A 706 27.20 31.75 -13.16
N ALA A 707 26.64 33.02 -13.06
CA ALA A 707 27.35 34.38 -12.96
C ALA A 707 26.48 35.70 -12.64
N SER A 708 27.05 36.97 -12.49
CA SER A 708 26.42 38.28 -11.94
C SER A 708 27.08 39.74 -12.27
N GLY A 709 26.57 41.00 -11.86
CA GLY A 709 27.26 42.41 -11.94
C GLY A 709 26.49 43.86 -11.89
N LEU A 710 27.13 45.13 -11.74
CA LEU A 710 26.62 46.63 -11.91
C LEU A 710 27.58 47.97 -11.64
N SER A 711 27.24 49.33 -11.88
CA SER A 711 28.06 50.68 -11.62
C SER A 711 27.48 52.21 -11.84
N GLN A 712 28.16 53.42 -11.55
CA GLN A 712 27.70 54.94 -11.63
C GLN A 712 28.73 56.25 -11.76
N ARG A 713 28.37 57.62 -11.71
CA ARG A 713 29.23 58.95 -11.94
C ARG A 713 28.74 60.49 -11.58
N ALA A 714 29.53 61.66 -11.70
CA ALA A 714 29.24 63.15 -11.27
C ALA A 714 29.99 64.51 -11.90
N VAL A 715 30.02 65.82 -11.33
CA VAL A 715 30.14 67.29 -11.99
C VAL A 715 31.03 68.56 -11.39
N SER A 716 30.90 69.96 -11.69
CA SER A 716 31.92 71.17 -11.52
C SER A 716 31.59 72.80 -11.42
N ALA A 717 32.46 73.81 -10.92
CA ALA A 717 32.39 75.40 -10.90
C ALA A 717 33.67 76.40 -10.56
N LEU A 718 33.59 77.77 -10.22
CA LEU A 718 34.69 78.87 -10.07
C LEU A 718 34.51 80.08 -9.00
N ALA A 719 35.56 80.87 -8.54
CA ALA A 719 35.49 81.96 -7.45
C ALA A 719 36.55 83.18 -7.40
N PRO A 720 36.55 84.14 -6.40
CA PRO A 720 37.24 85.48 -6.40
C PRO A 720 38.49 85.74 -5.48
N ILE A 721 39.22 86.87 -5.66
CA ILE A 721 40.48 87.27 -4.95
C ILE A 721 40.24 88.09 -3.66
N LEU A 722 41.02 87.86 -2.59
CA LEU A 722 40.96 88.56 -1.29
C LEU A 722 42.15 89.54 -1.04
N PRO A 723 42.02 90.53 -0.13
CA PRO A 723 43.03 91.58 0.08
C PRO A 723 44.26 91.19 0.93
N TYR A 724 44.37 89.93 1.33
CA TYR A 724 45.51 89.37 2.08
C TYR A 724 46.45 88.61 1.15
N ARG A 725 47.75 88.68 1.44
CA ARG A 725 48.79 87.87 0.80
C ARG A 725 48.54 86.37 1.06
N PHE A 726 48.83 85.51 0.09
CA PHE A 726 48.55 84.06 0.12
C PHE A 726 49.03 83.41 1.42
N ARG A 727 50.27 83.73 1.83
CA ARG A 727 50.94 83.21 3.03
C ARG A 727 50.23 83.54 4.35
N ALA A 728 49.49 84.66 4.41
CA ALA A 728 48.72 85.06 5.60
C ALA A 728 47.31 84.45 5.63
N LEU A 729 46.75 84.14 4.46
CA LEU A 729 45.41 83.62 4.29
C LEU A 729 45.34 82.08 4.41
N LEU A 730 46.30 81.37 3.82
CA LEU A 730 46.30 79.90 3.72
C LEU A 730 46.09 79.18 5.08
N PRO A 731 46.78 79.51 6.19
CA PRO A 731 46.59 78.81 7.46
C PRO A 731 45.18 78.96 8.04
N ARG A 732 44.52 80.10 7.77
CA ARG A 732 43.16 80.40 8.24
C ARG A 732 42.15 79.47 7.55
N VAL A 733 42.37 79.16 6.28
CA VAL A 733 41.49 78.27 5.50
C VAL A 733 41.81 76.79 5.73
N GLN A 734 43.08 76.44 5.99
CA GLN A 734 43.44 75.09 6.46
C GLN A 734 42.69 74.73 7.76
N SER A 735 42.62 75.65 8.73
CA SER A 735 41.83 75.48 9.97
C SER A 735 40.32 75.34 9.74
N ALA A 736 39.77 76.06 8.75
CA ALA A 736 38.37 75.93 8.35
C ALA A 736 38.07 74.54 7.74
N VAL A 737 38.99 73.98 6.94
CA VAL A 737 38.91 72.61 6.41
C VAL A 737 39.04 71.55 7.50
N GLU A 738 39.86 71.77 8.53
CA GLU A 738 39.92 70.87 9.70
C GLU A 738 38.63 70.86 10.52
N THR A 739 37.93 72.00 10.58
CA THR A 739 36.60 72.09 11.19
C THR A 739 35.56 71.31 10.39
N LEU A 740 35.62 71.39 9.05
CA LEU A 740 34.78 70.61 8.14
C LEU A 740 34.99 69.10 8.31
N THR A 741 36.24 68.64 8.33
CA THR A 741 36.59 67.22 8.55
C THR A 741 35.97 66.70 9.86
N ARG A 742 36.08 67.48 10.94
CA ARG A 742 35.51 67.12 12.27
C ARG A 742 33.98 66.99 12.25
N PHE A 743 33.27 67.80 11.46
CA PHE A 743 31.81 67.65 11.29
C PHE A 743 31.46 66.38 10.51
N GLY A 744 32.27 66.00 9.51
CA GLY A 744 32.13 64.72 8.80
C GLY A 744 32.26 63.52 9.73
N ASP A 745 33.30 63.49 10.57
CA ASP A 745 33.49 62.42 11.56
C ASP A 745 32.31 62.30 12.55
N LEU A 746 31.73 63.40 13.01
CA LEU A 746 30.55 63.39 13.88
C LEU A 746 29.30 62.86 13.17
N VAL A 747 29.07 63.24 11.91
CA VAL A 747 27.96 62.69 11.08
C VAL A 747 28.15 61.18 10.87
N ARG A 748 29.38 60.72 10.63
CA ARG A 748 29.73 59.30 10.53
C ARG A 748 29.47 58.57 11.84
N GLN A 749 29.99 59.07 12.97
CA GLN A 749 29.84 58.44 14.28
C GLN A 749 28.37 58.29 14.70
N TYR A 750 27.53 59.31 14.51
CA TYR A 750 26.11 59.20 14.86
C TYR A 750 25.34 58.26 13.92
N ARG A 751 25.75 58.11 12.65
CA ARG A 751 25.19 57.09 11.74
C ARG A 751 25.56 55.68 12.19
N GLU A 752 26.83 55.44 12.47
CA GLU A 752 27.33 54.16 13.01
C GLU A 752 26.57 53.77 14.30
N GLN A 753 26.38 54.72 15.23
CA GLN A 753 25.64 54.48 16.48
C GLN A 753 24.14 54.25 16.28
N LYS A 754 23.50 54.94 15.32
CA LYS A 754 22.09 54.69 14.97
C LYS A 754 21.91 53.30 14.38
N GLU A 755 22.78 52.91 13.46
CA GLU A 755 22.70 51.63 12.74
C GLU A 755 23.00 50.46 13.70
N GLN A 756 23.95 50.62 14.63
CA GLN A 756 24.16 49.68 15.74
C GLN A 756 22.91 49.55 16.62
N ALA A 757 22.31 50.65 17.09
CA ALA A 757 21.12 50.61 17.94
C ALA A 757 19.92 49.93 17.26
N LEU A 758 19.70 50.22 15.96
CA LEU A 758 18.64 49.60 15.16
C LEU A 758 18.93 48.12 14.88
N GLN A 759 20.20 47.74 14.68
CA GLN A 759 20.61 46.34 14.52
C GLN A 759 20.42 45.55 15.81
N GLU A 760 20.73 46.12 16.98
CA GLU A 760 20.42 45.52 18.29
C GLU A 760 18.91 45.29 18.47
N GLU A 761 18.11 46.32 18.18
CA GLU A 761 16.64 46.28 18.25
C GLU A 761 16.06 45.18 17.33
N LEU A 762 16.51 45.11 16.07
CA LEU A 762 16.09 44.10 15.10
C LEU A 762 16.53 42.67 15.49
N VAL A 763 17.78 42.50 15.93
CA VAL A 763 18.30 41.18 16.32
C VAL A 763 17.54 40.62 17.52
N GLN A 764 17.26 41.42 18.56
CA GLN A 764 16.47 40.90 19.69
C GLN A 764 15.01 40.62 19.32
N SER A 765 14.39 41.39 18.42
CA SER A 765 13.06 41.07 17.90
C SER A 765 13.04 39.70 17.19
N GLN A 766 14.05 39.43 16.36
CA GLN A 766 14.19 38.13 15.69
C GLN A 766 14.51 36.99 16.68
N MET A 767 15.25 37.25 17.77
CA MET A 767 15.49 36.25 18.82
C MET A 767 14.21 35.91 19.60
N ASP A 768 13.27 36.84 19.81
CA ASP A 768 11.98 36.51 20.42
C ASP A 768 11.13 35.61 19.49
N GLU A 769 11.00 35.97 18.21
CA GLU A 769 10.30 35.14 17.22
C GLU A 769 10.89 33.73 17.09
N LEU A 770 12.23 33.62 17.01
CA LEU A 770 12.93 32.33 16.96
C LEU A 770 12.78 31.53 18.27
N SER A 771 12.69 32.19 19.43
CA SER A 771 12.46 31.50 20.70
C SER A 771 11.08 30.81 20.75
N ALA A 772 10.06 31.40 20.12
CA ALA A 772 8.73 30.78 20.02
C ALA A 772 8.76 29.48 19.20
N PHE A 773 9.51 29.48 18.09
CA PHE A 773 9.74 28.28 17.30
C PHE A 773 10.56 27.22 18.07
N ALA A 774 11.56 27.63 18.87
CA ALA A 774 12.34 26.72 19.70
C ALA A 774 11.48 26.01 20.78
N VAL A 775 10.49 26.70 21.37
CA VAL A 775 9.52 26.08 22.28
C VAL A 775 8.66 25.04 21.54
N GLN A 776 8.09 25.39 20.39
CA GLN A 776 7.27 24.45 19.59
C GLN A 776 8.06 23.21 19.14
N LEU A 777 9.32 23.37 18.76
CA LEU A 777 10.20 22.27 18.39
C LEU A 777 10.42 21.27 19.54
N GLN A 778 10.53 21.77 20.77
CA GLN A 778 10.67 20.94 21.97
C GLN A 778 9.34 20.30 22.41
N GLU A 779 8.20 20.91 22.12
CA GLU A 779 6.87 20.31 22.33
C GLU A 779 6.64 19.12 21.37
N VAL A 780 6.98 19.27 20.08
CA VAL A 780 6.93 18.16 19.11
C VAL A 780 7.95 17.06 19.46
N ALA A 781 9.14 17.42 19.92
CA ALA A 781 10.12 16.44 20.40
C ALA A 781 9.59 15.65 21.61
N LEU A 782 8.81 16.28 22.49
CA LEU A 782 8.22 15.62 23.66
C LEU A 782 7.14 14.60 23.27
N GLU A 783 6.31 14.92 22.27
CA GLU A 783 5.35 13.98 21.66
C GLU A 783 6.06 12.81 20.99
N GLN A 784 7.15 13.07 20.25
CA GLN A 784 7.97 12.02 19.63
C GLN A 784 8.54 11.04 20.67
N GLN A 785 9.04 11.54 21.81
CA GLN A 785 9.53 10.66 22.89
C GLN A 785 8.41 9.86 23.56
N GLN A 786 7.17 10.38 23.61
CA GLN A 786 6.02 9.61 24.09
C GLN A 786 5.68 8.47 23.12
N ALA A 787 5.54 8.75 21.83
CA ALA A 787 5.25 7.72 20.82
C ALA A 787 6.34 6.62 20.76
N ALA A 788 7.60 6.96 21.03
CA ALA A 788 8.69 5.99 21.16
C ALA A 788 8.49 5.05 22.37
N ILE A 789 8.06 5.57 23.52
CA ILE A 789 7.73 4.75 24.71
C ILE A 789 6.54 3.83 24.42
N ASP A 790 5.47 4.33 23.79
CA ASP A 790 4.27 3.54 23.48
C ASP A 790 4.56 2.43 22.44
N THR A 791 5.48 2.70 21.52
CA THR A 791 6.03 1.69 20.59
C THR A 791 6.78 0.59 21.36
N LEU A 792 7.68 0.95 22.29
CA LEU A 792 8.43 -0.02 23.11
C LEU A 792 7.51 -0.86 24.02
N ILE A 793 6.46 -0.26 24.59
CA ILE A 793 5.43 -0.96 25.36
C ILE A 793 4.69 -1.97 24.47
N SER A 794 4.34 -1.58 23.25
CA SER A 794 3.70 -2.46 22.27
C SER A 794 4.62 -3.63 21.87
N SER A 795 5.91 -3.38 21.64
CA SER A 795 6.90 -4.43 21.43
C SER A 795 7.01 -5.37 22.63
N LYS A 796 7.08 -4.82 23.85
CA LYS A 796 7.15 -5.63 25.09
C LYS A 796 5.95 -6.57 25.23
N LYS A 797 4.73 -6.13 24.90
CA LYS A 797 3.53 -6.98 24.93
C LYS A 797 3.69 -8.24 24.10
N VAL A 798 4.19 -8.10 22.86
CA VAL A 798 4.46 -9.25 21.95
C VAL A 798 5.52 -10.18 22.54
N VAL A 799 6.56 -9.64 23.19
CA VAL A 799 7.58 -10.43 23.88
C VAL A 799 6.99 -11.20 25.07
N THR A 800 6.13 -10.58 25.88
CA THR A 800 5.43 -11.23 27.01
C THR A 800 4.46 -12.31 26.54
N GLU A 801 3.73 -12.10 25.45
CA GLU A 801 2.84 -13.10 24.85
C GLU A 801 3.63 -14.33 24.34
N ARG A 802 4.76 -14.10 23.65
CA ARG A 802 5.69 -15.17 23.24
C ARG A 802 6.29 -15.93 24.44
N GLN A 803 6.67 -15.22 25.51
CA GLN A 803 7.16 -15.85 26.74
C GLN A 803 6.09 -16.74 27.38
N ALA A 804 4.85 -16.25 27.48
CA ALA A 804 3.72 -17.02 28.01
C ALA A 804 3.40 -18.26 27.14
N TYR A 805 3.52 -18.15 25.82
CA TYR A 805 3.35 -19.26 24.88
C TYR A 805 4.41 -20.36 25.07
N TYR A 806 5.70 -20.02 25.07
CA TYR A 806 6.76 -21.02 25.29
C TYR A 806 6.76 -21.58 26.71
N ARG A 807 6.35 -20.78 27.71
CA ARG A 807 6.08 -21.30 29.06
C ARG A 807 5.01 -22.38 29.02
N LYS A 808 3.86 -22.12 28.38
CA LYS A 808 2.77 -23.09 28.26
C LYS A 808 3.26 -24.39 27.59
N LEU A 809 3.93 -24.30 26.43
CA LEU A 809 4.43 -25.49 25.73
C LEU A 809 5.36 -26.36 26.61
N LYS A 810 6.26 -25.73 27.37
CA LYS A 810 7.18 -26.42 28.29
C LYS A 810 6.48 -27.02 29.51
N ASP A 811 5.44 -26.35 30.01
CA ASP A 811 4.69 -26.76 31.20
C ASP A 811 3.66 -27.88 30.83
N ASP A 812 3.11 -27.88 29.61
CA ASP A 812 2.29 -28.96 29.01
C ASP A 812 3.15 -30.17 28.56
N ASP A 813 4.39 -29.93 28.12
CA ASP A 813 5.43 -30.91 27.77
C ASP A 813 5.03 -31.90 26.65
N ILE A 814 4.71 -33.15 27.00
CA ILE A 814 4.31 -34.21 26.05
C ILE A 814 2.80 -34.42 26.20
N SER A 815 2.06 -34.29 25.10
CA SER A 815 0.60 -34.42 25.09
C SER A 815 0.12 -35.84 25.45
N SER A 816 -1.18 -35.99 25.72
CA SER A 816 -1.81 -37.29 25.93
C SER A 816 -1.66 -38.20 24.70
N ALA A 817 -1.79 -37.66 23.49
CA ALA A 817 -1.69 -38.42 22.24
C ALA A 817 -0.26 -38.87 21.92
N GLU A 818 0.77 -38.05 22.20
CA GLU A 818 2.18 -38.42 21.97
C GLU A 818 2.65 -39.47 22.99
N ARG A 819 2.17 -39.38 24.24
CA ARG A 819 2.40 -40.39 25.27
C ARG A 819 1.70 -41.72 24.93
N ASP A 820 0.44 -41.66 24.53
CA ASP A 820 -0.35 -42.80 24.02
C ASP A 820 0.30 -43.45 22.79
N SER A 821 0.85 -42.66 21.86
CA SER A 821 1.66 -43.17 20.73
C SER A 821 2.88 -43.97 21.22
N MET A 822 3.69 -43.40 22.08
CA MET A 822 4.88 -44.07 22.63
C MET A 822 4.55 -45.30 23.47
N ASP A 823 3.43 -45.30 24.19
CA ASP A 823 2.98 -46.44 25.00
C ASP A 823 2.40 -47.56 24.14
N LYS A 824 1.58 -47.25 23.11
CA LYS A 824 1.13 -48.23 22.10
C LYS A 824 2.27 -48.88 21.33
N ARG A 825 3.38 -48.16 21.09
CA ARG A 825 4.61 -48.77 20.56
C ARG A 825 5.20 -49.82 21.53
N LYS A 826 5.20 -49.57 22.84
CA LYS A 826 5.66 -50.54 23.86
C LYS A 826 4.72 -51.73 24.00
N GLU A 827 3.41 -51.53 23.86
CA GLU A 827 2.40 -52.61 23.91
C GLU A 827 2.64 -53.70 22.86
N THR A 828 3.32 -53.42 21.75
CA THR A 828 3.68 -54.45 20.75
C THR A 828 4.65 -55.51 21.27
N ILE A 829 5.50 -55.18 22.25
CA ILE A 829 6.57 -56.06 22.76
C ILE A 829 6.03 -57.37 23.36
N PRO A 830 5.05 -57.38 24.30
CA PRO A 830 4.48 -58.63 24.81
C PRO A 830 3.77 -59.46 23.74
N TYR A 831 3.23 -58.87 22.68
CA TYR A 831 2.65 -59.63 21.56
C TYR A 831 3.72 -60.29 20.68
N GLU A 832 4.85 -59.62 20.41
CA GLU A 832 5.99 -60.25 19.72
C GLU A 832 6.59 -61.40 20.57
N GLN A 833 6.68 -61.23 21.90
CA GLN A 833 7.15 -62.30 22.80
C GLN A 833 6.17 -63.49 22.86
N ALA A 834 4.85 -63.24 22.89
CA ALA A 834 3.86 -64.30 22.81
C ALA A 834 3.93 -65.06 21.47
N SER A 835 4.17 -64.35 20.36
CA SER A 835 4.41 -64.94 19.04
C SER A 835 5.65 -65.85 19.04
N ALA A 836 6.76 -65.47 19.69
CA ALA A 836 7.93 -66.34 19.83
C ALA A 836 7.60 -67.67 20.55
N GLY A 837 6.77 -67.62 21.59
CA GLY A 837 6.27 -68.81 22.29
C GLY A 837 5.40 -69.71 21.42
N MET A 838 4.51 -69.12 20.60
CA MET A 838 3.64 -69.86 19.69
C MET A 838 4.40 -70.47 18.50
N GLU A 839 5.32 -69.72 17.88
CA GLU A 839 6.16 -70.20 16.76
C GLU A 839 7.14 -71.30 17.18
N SER A 840 7.69 -71.22 18.40
CA SER A 840 8.54 -72.29 18.94
C SER A 840 7.74 -73.54 19.30
N ALA A 841 6.52 -73.40 19.83
CA ALA A 841 5.61 -74.53 20.04
C ALA A 841 5.16 -75.17 18.71
N ALA A 842 4.82 -74.37 17.70
CA ALA A 842 4.50 -74.85 16.35
C ALA A 842 5.70 -75.55 15.70
N SER A 843 6.92 -75.02 15.85
CA SER A 843 8.16 -75.64 15.37
C SER A 843 8.52 -76.95 16.08
N ILE A 844 7.93 -77.22 17.26
CA ILE A 844 8.01 -78.53 17.95
C ILE A 844 6.91 -79.47 17.43
N ALA A 845 5.70 -78.96 17.16
CA ALA A 845 4.64 -79.74 16.51
C ALA A 845 5.03 -80.20 15.10
N ASP A 846 5.75 -79.36 14.33
CA ASP A 846 6.35 -79.67 13.02
C ASP A 846 7.30 -80.89 13.02
N LEU A 847 7.78 -81.32 14.19
CA LEU A 847 8.62 -82.52 14.33
C LEU A 847 7.80 -83.81 14.48
N VAL A 848 6.55 -83.71 14.91
CA VAL A 848 5.63 -84.86 14.97
C VAL A 848 5.33 -85.31 13.53
N PRO A 849 5.38 -86.60 13.20
CA PRO A 849 4.98 -87.08 11.89
C PRO A 849 3.54 -86.66 11.58
N ASN A 850 3.29 -86.19 10.37
CA ASN A 850 1.96 -85.81 9.89
C ASN A 850 1.42 -86.78 8.82
N LEU A 851 2.26 -87.67 8.29
CA LEU A 851 1.86 -88.85 7.52
C LEU A 851 1.98 -90.11 8.37
N PHE A 852 0.90 -90.90 8.39
CA PHE A 852 0.80 -92.21 9.00
C PHE A 852 0.08 -93.17 8.04
N GLY A 853 0.41 -94.47 8.10
CA GLY A 853 -0.16 -95.51 7.22
C GLY A 853 0.93 -96.30 6.50
N THR A 854 0.74 -96.55 5.21
CA THR A 854 1.73 -97.22 4.33
C THR A 854 3.02 -96.41 4.13
N SER A 855 3.01 -95.13 4.47
CA SER A 855 4.20 -94.30 4.67
C SER A 855 4.09 -93.55 5.99
N VAL A 856 5.21 -93.43 6.71
CA VAL A 856 5.29 -92.77 8.02
C VAL A 856 6.38 -91.71 7.95
N GLY A 857 6.05 -90.45 8.24
CA GLY A 857 7.02 -89.36 8.17
C GLY A 857 6.38 -87.97 7.99
N GLY A 858 7.06 -87.13 7.20
CA GLY A 858 6.64 -85.75 6.91
C GLY A 858 7.14 -84.69 7.91
N SER A 859 7.77 -85.10 9.03
CA SER A 859 8.40 -84.22 10.02
C SER A 859 9.39 -83.22 9.39
N VAL A 860 9.25 -81.94 9.71
CA VAL A 860 10.07 -80.86 9.13
C VAL A 860 11.29 -80.57 10.01
N TRP A 861 12.33 -81.39 9.86
CA TRP A 861 13.59 -81.35 10.63
C TRP A 861 14.28 -79.98 10.74
N GLY A 862 14.01 -79.05 9.81
CA GLY A 862 14.45 -77.65 9.92
C GLY A 862 13.71 -76.80 10.95
N GLY A 863 12.70 -77.33 11.65
CA GLY A 863 11.88 -76.62 12.66
C GLY A 863 12.68 -75.92 13.75
N PRO A 864 13.54 -76.62 14.52
CA PRO A 864 14.35 -76.01 15.57
C PRO A 864 15.27 -74.88 15.06
N ALA A 865 15.84 -75.02 13.86
CA ALA A 865 16.67 -73.99 13.26
C ALA A 865 15.83 -72.76 12.82
N ARG A 866 14.62 -72.97 12.27
CA ARG A 866 13.65 -71.90 12.01
C ARG A 866 13.28 -71.18 13.31
N ALA A 867 12.93 -71.90 14.37
CA ALA A 867 12.53 -71.33 15.66
C ALA A 867 13.62 -70.41 16.26
N LEU A 868 14.89 -70.82 16.22
CA LEU A 868 16.01 -69.98 16.66
C LEU A 868 16.19 -68.74 15.78
N GLY A 869 16.03 -68.87 14.46
CA GLY A 869 16.04 -67.74 13.53
C GLY A 869 14.91 -66.74 13.80
N TRP A 870 13.70 -67.23 14.10
CA TRP A 870 12.55 -66.42 14.49
C TRP A 870 12.76 -65.72 15.84
N ALA A 871 13.27 -66.40 16.86
CA ALA A 871 13.59 -65.79 18.15
C ALA A 871 14.62 -64.65 18.01
N HIS A 872 15.67 -64.83 17.20
CA HIS A 872 16.61 -63.76 16.87
C HIS A 872 15.96 -62.60 16.09
N ARG A 873 15.04 -62.90 15.15
CA ARG A 873 14.31 -61.88 14.38
C ARG A 873 13.40 -61.03 15.29
N ILE A 874 12.75 -61.67 16.26
CA ILE A 874 11.89 -61.02 17.25
C ILE A 874 12.72 -60.14 18.18
N SER A 875 13.83 -60.62 18.76
CA SER A 875 14.67 -59.76 19.61
C SER A 875 15.38 -58.63 18.84
N ALA A 876 15.56 -58.77 17.53
CA ALA A 876 15.96 -57.65 16.66
C ALA A 876 14.81 -56.64 16.40
N SER A 877 13.54 -57.07 16.49
CA SER A 877 12.35 -56.22 16.40
C SER A 877 12.14 -55.43 17.69
N GLU A 878 12.15 -56.09 18.86
CA GLU A 878 12.11 -55.47 20.19
C GLU A 878 13.12 -54.31 20.32
N LYS A 879 14.37 -54.56 19.89
CA LYS A 879 15.46 -53.57 19.93
C LYS A 879 15.24 -52.41 18.96
N ARG A 880 14.57 -52.61 17.83
CA ARG A 880 14.14 -51.51 16.94
C ARG A 880 13.04 -50.71 17.59
N VAL A 881 11.99 -51.35 18.10
CA VAL A 881 10.87 -50.70 18.81
C VAL A 881 11.38 -49.82 19.94
N MET A 882 12.27 -50.36 20.80
CA MET A 882 12.85 -49.59 21.90
C MET A 882 13.81 -48.50 21.41
N SER A 883 14.62 -48.74 20.37
CA SER A 883 15.45 -47.69 19.76
C SER A 883 14.61 -46.55 19.16
N TYR A 884 13.43 -46.83 18.60
CA TYR A 884 12.50 -45.80 18.14
C TYR A 884 11.90 -45.03 19.30
N VAL A 885 11.33 -45.71 20.31
CA VAL A 885 10.74 -45.06 21.50
C VAL A 885 11.78 -44.19 22.23
N THR A 886 13.03 -44.67 22.39
CA THR A 886 14.11 -43.84 22.95
C THR A 886 14.39 -42.63 22.06
N SER A 887 14.54 -42.81 20.73
CA SER A 887 14.78 -41.69 19.80
C SER A 887 13.64 -40.65 19.77
N GLU A 888 12.39 -41.09 19.91
CA GLU A 888 11.19 -40.26 19.91
C GLU A 888 11.12 -39.46 21.24
N SER A 889 11.36 -40.11 22.38
CA SER A 889 11.48 -39.44 23.68
C SER A 889 12.66 -38.44 23.75
N GLU A 890 13.78 -38.75 23.09
CA GLU A 890 14.93 -37.85 22.97
C GLU A 890 14.68 -36.67 22.03
N GLN A 891 13.80 -36.81 21.04
CA GLN A 891 13.33 -35.70 20.21
C GLN A 891 12.41 -34.78 21.02
N TYR A 892 11.42 -35.32 21.75
CA TYR A 892 10.57 -34.52 22.63
C TYR A 892 11.38 -33.78 23.71
N ARG A 893 12.37 -34.44 24.36
CA ARG A 893 13.27 -33.78 25.32
C ARG A 893 14.01 -32.59 24.70
N ARG A 894 14.48 -32.70 23.46
CA ARG A 894 15.15 -31.60 22.74
C ARG A 894 14.18 -30.48 22.35
N CYS A 895 12.96 -30.81 21.93
CA CYS A 895 11.92 -29.81 21.70
C CYS A 895 11.62 -29.02 22.98
N ARG A 896 11.55 -29.69 24.13
CA ARG A 896 11.37 -29.07 25.44
C ARG A 896 12.55 -28.18 25.84
N GLU A 897 13.78 -28.61 25.55
CA GLU A 897 15.00 -27.82 25.77
C GLU A 897 15.05 -26.57 24.88
N GLU A 898 14.63 -26.68 23.62
CA GLU A 898 14.43 -25.53 22.72
C GLU A 898 13.33 -24.59 23.24
N TRP A 899 12.19 -25.10 23.71
CA TRP A 899 11.13 -24.26 24.29
C TRP A 899 11.56 -23.56 25.57
N GLN A 900 12.38 -24.19 26.42
CA GLN A 900 13.00 -23.53 27.57
C GLN A 900 13.98 -22.43 27.12
N PHE A 901 14.80 -22.68 26.09
CA PHE A 901 15.70 -21.69 25.53
C PHE A 901 14.94 -20.49 24.94
N GLN A 902 13.90 -20.72 24.13
CA GLN A 902 13.06 -19.67 23.55
C GLN A 902 12.26 -18.90 24.62
N HIS A 903 11.83 -19.56 25.70
CA HIS A 903 11.24 -18.91 26.88
C HIS A 903 12.23 -17.96 27.56
N ASP A 904 13.45 -18.43 27.83
CA ASP A 904 14.47 -17.66 28.54
C ASP A 904 15.02 -16.51 27.67
N GLN A 905 15.16 -16.73 26.36
CA GLN A 905 15.46 -15.68 25.40
C GLN A 905 14.35 -14.62 25.38
N ALA A 906 13.07 -15.00 25.36
CA ALA A 906 11.96 -14.05 25.43
C ALA A 906 11.94 -13.30 26.77
N ALA A 907 12.32 -13.94 27.88
CA ALA A 907 12.47 -13.28 29.17
C ALA A 907 13.57 -12.19 29.14
N ALA A 908 14.77 -12.53 28.65
CA ALA A 908 15.89 -11.61 28.54
C ALA A 908 15.63 -10.45 27.55
N GLU A 909 14.95 -10.71 26.43
CA GLU A 909 14.49 -9.66 25.52
C GLU A 909 13.44 -8.74 26.17
N GLY A 910 12.61 -9.27 27.08
CA GLY A 910 11.67 -8.50 27.90
C GLY A 910 12.35 -7.58 28.91
N GLU A 911 13.38 -8.08 29.60
CA GLU A 911 14.21 -7.29 30.53
C GLU A 911 15.00 -6.19 29.79
N MET A 912 15.56 -6.50 28.62
CA MET A 912 16.21 -5.52 27.76
C MET A 912 15.24 -4.39 27.35
N LEU A 913 14.00 -4.73 26.98
CA LEU A 913 12.97 -3.74 26.64
C LEU A 913 12.58 -2.87 27.84
N ASP A 914 12.55 -3.41 29.07
CA ASP A 914 12.33 -2.59 30.27
C ASP A 914 13.45 -1.57 30.52
N GLU A 915 14.72 -1.92 30.30
CA GLU A 915 15.82 -0.95 30.36
C GLU A 915 15.78 0.08 29.21
N GLN A 916 15.34 -0.32 28.01
CA GLN A 916 15.09 0.63 26.92
C GLN A 916 13.93 1.59 27.24
N ILE A 917 12.84 1.12 27.86
CA ILE A 917 11.72 1.96 28.31
C ILE A 917 12.18 2.94 29.41
N LYS A 918 12.97 2.49 30.40
CA LYS A 918 13.59 3.38 31.40
C LYS A 918 14.49 4.43 30.77
N SER A 919 15.28 4.04 29.76
CA SER A 919 16.13 4.96 28.99
C SER A 919 15.30 6.02 28.24
N ALA A 920 14.25 5.60 27.53
CA ALA A 920 13.33 6.48 26.82
C ALA A 920 12.56 7.43 27.76
N GLN A 921 12.17 6.97 28.95
CA GLN A 921 11.58 7.82 30.00
C GLN A 921 12.57 8.89 30.51
N ASN A 922 13.86 8.56 30.62
CA ASN A 922 14.90 9.52 30.96
C ASN A 922 15.16 10.52 29.80
N ALA A 923 15.12 10.07 28.54
CA ALA A 923 15.19 10.94 27.37
C ALA A 923 13.99 11.89 27.30
N LYS A 924 12.77 11.40 27.56
CA LYS A 924 11.56 12.23 27.71
C LYS A 924 11.75 13.30 28.79
N ARG A 925 12.29 12.93 29.96
CA ARG A 925 12.58 13.90 31.05
C ARG A 925 13.64 14.94 30.64
N MET A 926 14.65 14.56 29.84
CA MET A 926 15.63 15.50 29.27
C MET A 926 14.93 16.54 28.38
N VAL A 927 14.06 16.10 27.48
CA VAL A 927 13.28 16.99 26.58
C VAL A 927 12.34 17.92 27.37
N GLN A 928 11.71 17.43 28.45
CA GLN A 928 10.92 18.30 29.35
C GLN A 928 11.77 19.43 29.97
N VAL A 929 12.99 19.13 30.41
CA VAL A 929 13.92 20.15 30.95
C VAL A 929 14.39 21.12 29.85
N GLN A 930 14.60 20.65 28.62
CA GLN A 930 14.94 21.51 27.48
C GLN A 930 13.77 22.41 27.05
N LEU A 931 12.52 21.93 27.14
CA LEU A 931 11.32 22.74 26.93
C LEU A 931 11.19 23.85 27.99
N ASP A 932 11.41 23.53 29.27
CA ASP A 932 11.42 24.51 30.35
C ASP A 932 12.60 25.50 30.25
N GLN A 933 13.73 25.09 29.66
CA GLN A 933 14.83 25.98 29.32
C GLN A 933 14.42 26.94 28.18
N ALA A 934 13.90 26.42 27.07
CA ALA A 934 13.48 27.23 25.92
C ALA A 934 12.41 28.27 26.29
N ARG A 935 11.47 27.90 27.17
CA ARG A 935 10.46 28.83 27.71
C ARG A 935 11.10 29.97 28.53
N LYS A 936 12.09 29.68 29.38
CA LYS A 936 12.84 30.70 30.14
C LYS A 936 13.75 31.56 29.26
N GLU A 937 14.30 31.00 28.19
CA GLU A 937 15.08 31.76 27.20
C GLU A 937 14.18 32.73 26.41
N GLN A 938 12.96 32.30 26.06
CA GLN A 938 11.93 33.19 25.51
C GLN A 938 11.56 34.33 26.49
N GLU A 939 11.28 34.03 27.76
CA GLU A 939 10.98 35.05 28.78
C GLU A 939 12.12 36.09 28.88
N GLN A 940 13.38 35.63 28.89
CA GLN A 940 14.54 36.53 28.87
C GLN A 940 14.65 37.34 27.58
N SER A 941 14.35 36.76 26.42
CA SER A 941 14.36 37.47 25.12
C SER A 941 13.36 38.63 25.14
N LYS A 942 12.12 38.37 25.58
CA LYS A 942 11.05 39.37 25.73
C LYS A 942 11.44 40.52 26.64
N VAL A 943 12.04 40.22 27.80
CA VAL A 943 12.52 41.25 28.74
C VAL A 943 13.66 42.09 28.14
N ARG A 944 14.60 41.47 27.40
CA ARG A 944 15.68 42.21 26.71
C ARG A 944 15.13 43.11 25.61
N TYR A 945 14.18 42.63 24.81
CA TYR A 945 13.56 43.41 23.74
C TYR A 945 12.78 44.61 24.31
N GLN A 946 11.99 44.41 25.37
CA GLN A 946 11.30 45.50 26.08
C GLN A 946 12.28 46.56 26.65
N LEU A 947 13.44 46.15 27.13
CA LEU A 947 14.49 47.08 27.58
C LEU A 947 15.08 47.90 26.43
N LEU A 948 15.30 47.30 25.25
CA LEU A 948 15.77 48.03 24.07
C LEU A 948 14.74 49.03 23.54
N LEU A 949 13.45 48.72 23.61
CA LEU A 949 12.36 49.62 23.21
C LEU A 949 12.14 50.79 24.19
N THR A 950 12.59 50.67 25.45
CA THR A 950 12.34 51.67 26.51
C THR A 950 13.57 52.50 26.92
N ARG A 951 14.78 52.15 26.46
CA ARG A 951 16.01 52.93 26.72
C ARG A 951 16.00 54.27 25.99
N THR A 952 16.53 55.32 26.63
CA THR A 952 16.62 56.67 26.04
C THR A 952 17.63 56.79 24.89
N THR A 953 18.63 55.91 24.84
CA THR A 953 19.67 55.86 23.79
C THR A 953 19.30 54.92 22.63
N GLY A 954 18.02 54.82 22.29
CA GLY A 954 17.53 54.02 21.15
C GLY A 954 17.78 54.69 19.79
N SER A 955 17.48 53.96 18.72
CA SER A 955 17.68 54.38 17.32
C SER A 955 17.06 55.75 16.96
N ALA A 956 15.97 56.15 17.62
CA ALA A 956 15.31 57.44 17.43
C ALA A 956 16.16 58.66 17.82
N LEU A 957 16.97 58.56 18.89
CA LEU A 957 17.81 59.68 19.37
C LEU A 957 18.91 60.00 18.35
N TYR A 958 19.61 58.99 17.87
CA TYR A 958 20.66 59.16 16.88
C TYR A 958 20.11 59.63 15.52
N GLN A 959 18.93 59.17 15.11
CA GLN A 959 18.24 59.70 13.91
C GLN A 959 18.00 61.21 13.99
N TRP A 960 17.65 61.74 15.17
CA TRP A 960 17.52 63.19 15.38
C TRP A 960 18.87 63.91 15.31
N LEU A 961 19.90 63.40 15.97
CA LEU A 961 21.27 63.96 15.94
C LEU A 961 21.86 64.03 14.52
N ILE A 962 21.69 62.97 13.72
CA ILE A 962 22.14 62.92 12.33
C ILE A 962 21.48 64.02 11.49
N SER A 963 20.17 64.24 11.68
CA SER A 963 19.41 65.27 10.96
C SER A 963 19.94 66.68 11.21
N GLN A 964 20.22 67.02 12.48
CA GLN A 964 20.82 68.30 12.84
C GLN A 964 22.25 68.43 12.29
N MET A 965 23.11 67.45 12.54
CA MET A 965 24.53 67.53 12.16
C MET A 965 24.78 67.49 10.64
N SER A 966 23.99 66.74 9.87
CA SER A 966 24.11 66.74 8.40
C SER A 966 23.80 68.12 7.80
N THR A 967 22.88 68.87 8.42
CA THR A 967 22.55 70.25 8.01
C THR A 967 23.73 71.19 8.24
N PHE A 968 24.35 71.15 9.43
CA PHE A 968 25.54 71.96 9.72
C PHE A 968 26.76 71.56 8.89
N TYR A 969 26.94 70.27 8.60
CA TYR A 969 28.06 69.78 7.79
C TYR A 969 28.01 70.29 6.35
N PHE A 970 26.83 70.26 5.71
CA PHE A 970 26.65 70.79 4.36
C PHE A 970 26.85 72.31 4.29
N GLN A 971 26.28 73.06 5.23
CA GLN A 971 26.47 74.53 5.32
C GLN A 971 27.95 74.91 5.54
N ALA A 972 28.70 74.10 6.31
CA ALA A 972 30.13 74.28 6.46
C ALA A 972 30.90 73.95 5.17
N TYR A 973 30.49 72.93 4.41
CA TYR A 973 31.13 72.56 3.14
C TYR A 973 31.12 73.70 2.12
N ASP A 974 29.97 74.34 1.90
CA ASP A 974 29.85 75.46 0.95
C ASP A 974 30.73 76.65 1.35
N ALA A 975 30.69 77.04 2.63
CA ALA A 975 31.49 78.14 3.15
C ALA A 975 33.00 77.87 3.06
N VAL A 976 33.44 76.66 3.40
CA VAL A 976 34.84 76.25 3.37
C VAL A 976 35.34 76.09 1.93
N THR A 977 34.54 75.54 1.02
CA THR A 977 34.89 75.39 -0.40
C THR A 977 35.06 76.76 -1.06
N SER A 978 34.18 77.72 -0.76
CA SER A 978 34.28 79.11 -1.21
C SER A 978 35.59 79.78 -0.74
N LEU A 979 35.98 79.56 0.54
CA LEU A 979 37.27 80.03 1.06
C LEU A 979 38.46 79.36 0.37
N CYS A 980 38.41 78.05 0.10
CA CYS A 980 39.47 77.33 -0.60
C CYS A 980 39.69 77.87 -2.03
N LEU A 981 38.61 78.12 -2.78
CA LEU A 981 38.67 78.74 -4.11
C LEU A 981 39.17 80.19 -4.04
N SER A 982 38.92 80.90 -2.94
CA SER A 982 39.42 82.26 -2.73
C SER A 982 40.92 82.31 -2.43
N VAL A 983 41.47 81.29 -1.73
CA VAL A 983 42.93 81.12 -1.56
C VAL A 983 43.60 80.82 -2.89
N GLU A 984 42.99 79.97 -3.73
CA GLU A 984 43.46 79.71 -5.10
C GLU A 984 43.50 80.99 -5.94
N ALA A 985 42.52 81.88 -5.79
CA ALA A 985 42.52 83.18 -6.46
C ALA A 985 43.66 84.11 -5.96
N CYS A 986 43.96 84.15 -4.67
CA CYS A 986 45.14 84.87 -4.14
C CYS A 986 46.47 84.28 -4.65
N TRP A 987 46.59 82.94 -4.71
CA TRP A 987 47.78 82.27 -5.25
C TRP A 987 48.06 82.71 -6.69
N ARG A 988 47.03 82.74 -7.54
CA ARG A 988 47.14 83.21 -8.94
C ARG A 988 47.61 84.66 -9.04
N TYR A 989 47.10 85.53 -8.16
CA TYR A 989 47.39 86.97 -8.15
C TYR A 989 48.87 87.28 -7.88
N GLU A 990 49.47 86.61 -6.88
CA GLU A 990 50.90 86.76 -6.56
C GLU A 990 51.78 86.06 -7.60
N MET A 991 51.42 84.84 -8.01
CA MET A 991 52.24 84.04 -8.91
C MET A 991 52.25 84.55 -10.36
N GLY A 992 51.17 85.20 -10.81
CA GLY A 992 50.98 85.59 -12.22
C GLY A 992 50.51 84.43 -13.13
N ASP A 993 50.34 83.22 -12.59
CA ASP A 993 49.86 82.05 -13.33
C ASP A 993 48.39 81.77 -13.01
N TYR A 994 47.51 82.09 -13.97
CA TYR A 994 46.07 81.89 -13.82
C TYR A 994 45.57 80.53 -14.35
N ASN A 995 46.44 79.73 -14.97
CA ASN A 995 46.04 78.48 -15.64
C ASN A 995 45.88 77.30 -14.67
N VAL A 996 46.64 77.29 -13.57
CA VAL A 996 46.60 76.18 -12.60
C VAL A 996 45.31 76.24 -11.77
N ARG A 997 44.65 75.09 -11.60
CA ARG A 997 43.55 74.84 -10.65
C ARG A 997 43.99 73.77 -9.66
N PHE A 998 43.70 73.97 -8.38
CA PHE A 998 43.96 73.03 -7.30
C PHE A 998 42.65 72.47 -6.73
N ILE A 999 41.66 73.33 -6.51
CA ILE A 999 40.40 72.92 -5.91
C ILE A 999 39.56 72.16 -6.94
N GLN A 1000 39.21 70.92 -6.59
CA GLN A 1000 38.32 70.08 -7.38
C GLN A 1000 36.89 70.20 -6.85
N PRO A 1001 35.87 70.10 -7.71
CA PRO A 1001 34.48 70.37 -7.33
C PRO A 1001 33.75 69.14 -6.79
N ASN A 1002 34.05 67.96 -7.33
CA ASN A 1002 33.37 66.72 -7.01
C ASN A 1002 33.99 66.07 -5.76
N VAL A 1003 33.87 66.80 -4.66
CA VAL A 1003 34.45 66.48 -3.36
C VAL A 1003 33.37 66.12 -2.34
N TRP A 1004 32.17 66.69 -2.50
CA TRP A 1004 30.96 66.24 -1.83
C TRP A 1004 30.24 65.17 -2.66
N PHE A 1005 29.81 64.08 -2.01
CA PHE A 1005 29.01 63.01 -2.62
C PHE A 1005 27.75 62.73 -1.78
N ASP A 1006 26.57 63.03 -2.32
CA ASP A 1006 25.30 62.85 -1.58
C ASP A 1006 25.03 61.40 -1.18
N ASN A 1007 25.35 60.44 -2.05
CA ASN A 1007 25.25 58.99 -1.79
C ASN A 1007 26.11 58.53 -0.60
N TYR A 1008 27.12 59.31 -0.21
CA TYR A 1008 28.00 59.06 0.94
C TYR A 1008 27.90 60.18 1.99
N PHE A 1009 26.80 60.92 2.01
CA PHE A 1009 26.48 61.99 2.96
C PHE A 1009 27.55 63.09 3.07
N GLY A 1010 28.29 63.33 1.98
CA GLY A 1010 29.38 64.30 1.93
C GLY A 1010 30.68 63.89 2.62
N LEU A 1011 30.76 62.70 3.21
CA LEU A 1011 31.93 62.24 3.97
C LEU A 1011 33.22 62.25 3.12
N THR A 1012 34.36 62.48 3.76
CA THR A 1012 35.70 62.72 3.17
C THR A 1012 35.91 64.06 2.44
N ALA A 1013 34.89 64.92 2.37
CA ALA A 1013 34.99 66.20 1.66
C ALA A 1013 36.06 67.15 2.24
N GLY A 1014 36.25 67.16 3.57
CA GLY A 1014 37.27 67.99 4.21
C GLY A 1014 38.68 67.53 3.87
N GLU A 1015 38.92 66.24 3.92
CA GLU A 1015 40.22 65.61 3.70
C GLU A 1015 40.70 65.80 2.25
N ALA A 1016 39.78 65.71 1.29
CA ALA A 1016 40.06 66.00 -0.11
C ALA A 1016 40.37 67.49 -0.36
N LEU A 1017 39.62 68.44 0.25
CA LEU A 1017 39.97 69.86 0.21
C LEU A 1017 41.33 70.12 0.86
N LYS A 1018 41.65 69.46 1.98
CA LYS A 1018 42.92 69.61 2.70
C LYS A 1018 44.11 69.20 1.83
N LEU A 1019 43.99 68.08 1.11
CA LEU A 1019 45.00 67.63 0.13
C LEU A 1019 45.18 68.65 -1.01
N GLN A 1020 44.11 69.28 -1.49
CA GLN A 1020 44.16 70.29 -2.55
C GLN A 1020 44.86 71.58 -2.07
N LEU A 1021 44.62 72.02 -0.83
CA LEU A 1021 45.35 73.13 -0.21
C LEU A 1021 46.85 72.83 -0.03
N LEU A 1022 47.21 71.61 0.41
CA LEU A 1022 48.62 71.20 0.57
C LEU A 1022 49.37 71.15 -0.77
N ASN A 1023 48.71 70.71 -1.85
CA ASN A 1023 49.29 70.76 -3.19
C ASN A 1023 49.54 72.22 -3.65
N MET A 1024 48.59 73.12 -3.41
CA MET A 1024 48.74 74.55 -3.70
C MET A 1024 49.91 75.17 -2.93
N GLU A 1025 50.02 74.91 -1.63
CA GLU A 1025 51.16 75.33 -0.80
C GLU A 1025 52.50 74.81 -1.34
N SER A 1026 52.57 73.52 -1.68
CA SER A 1026 53.78 72.91 -2.24
C SER A 1026 54.21 73.57 -3.56
N THR A 1027 53.27 73.97 -4.42
CA THR A 1027 53.61 74.67 -5.67
C THR A 1027 54.00 76.14 -5.47
N TYR A 1028 53.43 76.83 -4.47
CA TYR A 1028 53.85 78.18 -4.11
C TYR A 1028 55.33 78.19 -3.71
N LEU A 1029 55.69 77.34 -2.75
CA LEU A 1029 57.06 77.22 -2.21
C LEU A 1029 58.10 76.82 -3.28
N LYS A 1030 57.68 76.15 -4.36
CA LYS A 1030 58.54 75.73 -5.47
C LYS A 1030 58.68 76.75 -6.61
N ARG A 1031 57.80 77.74 -6.70
CA ARG A 1031 57.73 78.68 -7.84
C ARG A 1031 57.93 80.15 -7.46
N HIS A 1032 57.76 80.52 -6.20
CA HIS A 1032 57.86 81.90 -5.72
C HIS A 1032 59.33 82.35 -5.60
N GLU A 1033 59.98 82.55 -6.75
CA GLU A 1033 61.36 83.04 -6.87
C GLU A 1033 61.46 84.58 -6.86
N ARG A 1034 62.65 85.11 -6.59
CA ARG A 1034 62.90 86.56 -6.57
C ARG A 1034 62.98 87.12 -7.99
N ARG A 1035 62.03 87.98 -8.35
CA ARG A 1035 61.95 88.70 -9.64
C ARG A 1035 62.92 89.90 -9.67
N LEU A 1036 63.10 90.49 -10.86
CA LEU A 1036 63.93 91.70 -11.03
C LEU A 1036 63.24 92.90 -10.40
N GLU A 1037 63.80 93.48 -9.34
CA GLU A 1037 63.33 94.71 -8.70
C GLU A 1037 63.89 95.93 -9.43
N ILE A 1038 63.01 96.76 -10.01
CA ILE A 1038 63.37 97.90 -10.85
C ILE A 1038 62.71 99.17 -10.32
N VAL A 1039 63.46 100.27 -10.34
CA VAL A 1039 63.00 101.62 -9.99
C VAL A 1039 63.03 102.47 -11.25
N LYS A 1040 61.87 103.00 -11.66
CA LYS A 1040 61.77 103.97 -12.76
C LYS A 1040 61.24 105.31 -12.24
N THR A 1041 62.02 106.36 -12.44
CA THR A 1041 61.64 107.73 -12.08
C THR A 1041 61.11 108.45 -13.31
N VAL A 1042 59.88 108.96 -13.23
CA VAL A 1042 59.18 109.68 -14.31
C VAL A 1042 58.98 111.13 -13.88
N SER A 1043 59.56 112.07 -14.64
CA SER A 1043 59.21 113.48 -14.60
C SER A 1043 57.94 113.69 -15.42
N LEU A 1044 56.86 114.20 -14.82
CA LEU A 1044 55.64 114.50 -15.56
C LEU A 1044 55.84 115.69 -16.52
N LYS A 1045 56.74 116.63 -16.19
CA LYS A 1045 57.15 117.68 -17.13
C LYS A 1045 57.75 117.06 -18.39
N GLN A 1046 58.75 116.19 -18.24
CA GLN A 1046 59.37 115.52 -19.37
C GLN A 1046 58.37 114.62 -20.12
N LEU A 1047 57.43 113.96 -19.42
CA LEU A 1047 56.43 113.11 -20.05
C LEU A 1047 55.48 113.92 -20.96
N MET A 1048 54.96 115.05 -20.47
CA MET A 1048 54.04 115.92 -21.23
C MET A 1048 54.75 116.61 -22.41
N GLU A 1049 55.96 117.14 -22.20
CA GLU A 1049 56.77 117.76 -23.26
C GLU A 1049 57.18 116.77 -24.38
N ASN A 1050 57.14 115.46 -24.14
CA ASN A 1050 57.40 114.41 -25.14
C ASN A 1050 56.11 113.69 -25.62
N THR A 1051 54.93 114.22 -25.31
CA THR A 1051 53.63 113.70 -25.79
C THR A 1051 53.20 114.41 -27.07
N ILE A 1052 52.41 113.74 -27.93
CA ILE A 1052 52.03 114.24 -29.28
C ILE A 1052 51.38 115.63 -29.24
N ASP A 1053 50.55 115.92 -28.24
CA ASP A 1053 49.89 117.23 -28.06
C ASP A 1053 50.86 118.38 -27.71
N SER A 1054 52.14 118.07 -27.43
CA SER A 1054 53.26 119.02 -27.32
C SER A 1054 53.06 120.18 -26.33
N LEU A 1055 52.27 119.96 -25.27
CA LEU A 1055 51.97 120.98 -24.26
C LEU A 1055 53.22 121.42 -23.51
N THR A 1056 53.44 122.73 -23.46
CA THR A 1056 54.46 123.32 -22.59
C THR A 1056 54.08 123.19 -21.13
N TRP A 1057 55.06 123.18 -20.22
CA TRP A 1057 54.79 123.01 -18.79
C TRP A 1057 53.84 124.09 -18.22
N ASP A 1058 53.91 125.32 -18.73
CA ASP A 1058 53.05 126.40 -18.25
C ASP A 1058 51.58 126.18 -18.66
N GLU A 1059 51.32 125.60 -19.84
CA GLU A 1059 49.98 125.15 -20.27
C GLU A 1059 49.48 123.96 -19.44
N VAL A 1060 50.36 123.06 -19.01
CA VAL A 1060 50.02 121.98 -18.07
C VAL A 1060 49.63 122.55 -16.70
N VAL A 1061 50.34 123.57 -16.21
CA VAL A 1061 50.01 124.26 -14.94
C VAL A 1061 48.67 125.01 -15.04
N GLU A 1062 48.36 125.67 -16.16
CA GLU A 1062 47.04 126.27 -16.41
C GLU A 1062 45.92 125.22 -16.48
N LYS A 1063 46.14 124.10 -17.20
CA LYS A 1063 45.17 122.98 -17.27
C LYS A 1063 44.85 122.40 -15.88
N ILE A 1064 45.84 122.31 -14.99
CA ILE A 1064 45.65 121.90 -13.59
C ILE A 1064 44.87 122.98 -12.81
N ARG A 1065 45.07 124.28 -13.09
CA ARG A 1065 44.30 125.36 -12.46
C ARG A 1065 42.83 125.36 -12.87
N GLU A 1066 42.53 125.14 -14.15
CA GLU A 1066 41.16 125.11 -14.67
C GLU A 1066 40.37 123.88 -14.22
N THR A 1067 40.98 122.68 -14.32
CA THR A 1067 40.27 121.41 -14.12
C THR A 1067 40.47 120.78 -12.74
N GLY A 1068 41.54 121.15 -12.03
CA GLY A 1068 42.01 120.46 -10.83
C GLY A 1068 42.58 119.06 -11.08
N GLN A 1069 42.69 118.58 -12.33
CA GLN A 1069 43.06 117.19 -12.63
C GLN A 1069 44.17 117.09 -13.69
N LEU A 1070 45.10 116.16 -13.45
CA LEU A 1070 46.14 115.76 -14.39
C LEU A 1070 46.05 114.26 -14.64
N ASP A 1071 45.52 113.88 -15.80
CA ASP A 1071 45.58 112.51 -16.29
C ASP A 1071 46.89 112.27 -17.05
N PHE A 1072 47.54 111.16 -16.76
CA PHE A 1072 48.72 110.69 -17.50
C PHE A 1072 48.70 109.15 -17.61
N SER A 1073 49.36 108.61 -18.62
CA SER A 1073 49.52 107.17 -18.81
C SER A 1073 50.99 106.81 -18.97
N LEU A 1074 51.33 105.58 -18.57
CA LEU A 1074 52.65 105.00 -18.81
C LEU A 1074 52.53 103.95 -19.90
N SER A 1075 53.13 104.24 -21.05
CA SER A 1075 53.14 103.33 -22.17
C SER A 1075 54.15 102.20 -21.96
N PRO A 1076 54.01 101.06 -22.68
CA PRO A 1076 55.03 100.01 -22.71
C PRO A 1076 56.41 100.55 -23.12
N LEU A 1077 56.43 101.44 -24.12
CA LEU A 1077 57.62 102.13 -24.64
C LEU A 1077 58.39 102.88 -23.55
N ASP A 1078 57.71 103.45 -22.54
CA ASP A 1078 58.40 104.15 -21.45
C ASP A 1078 59.26 103.23 -20.59
N PHE A 1079 58.84 101.98 -20.38
CA PHE A 1079 59.63 100.97 -19.68
C PHE A 1079 60.64 100.27 -20.60
N ASP A 1080 60.26 100.00 -21.84
CA ASP A 1080 61.11 99.33 -22.85
C ASP A 1080 62.28 100.20 -23.34
N ARG A 1081 62.18 101.53 -23.19
CA ARG A 1081 63.30 102.48 -23.40
C ARG A 1081 64.43 102.30 -22.40
N ASP A 1082 64.13 101.90 -21.16
CA ASP A 1082 65.12 101.67 -20.10
C ASP A 1082 65.67 100.24 -20.20
N TYR A 1083 64.77 99.26 -20.27
CA TYR A 1083 65.06 97.83 -20.27
C TYR A 1083 64.12 97.08 -21.24
N PRO A 1084 64.51 96.90 -22.52
CA PRO A 1084 63.70 96.20 -23.50
C PRO A 1084 63.57 94.72 -23.15
N GLY A 1085 62.40 94.13 -23.43
CA GLY A 1085 62.18 92.68 -23.32
C GLY A 1085 61.75 92.17 -21.95
N HIS A 1086 61.50 93.04 -20.97
CA HIS A 1086 60.93 92.64 -19.67
C HIS A 1086 59.40 92.47 -19.75
N TYR A 1087 58.87 91.35 -19.23
CA TYR A 1087 57.44 91.09 -19.06
C TYR A 1087 57.08 90.89 -17.56
N LEU A 1088 55.82 90.57 -17.25
CA LEU A 1088 55.27 90.43 -15.89
C LEU A 1088 55.60 91.63 -14.99
N ARG A 1089 55.45 92.84 -15.55
CA ARG A 1089 55.73 94.11 -14.88
C ARG A 1089 54.64 94.41 -13.84
N GLN A 1090 54.81 93.93 -12.60
CA GLN A 1090 53.89 94.18 -11.49
C GLN A 1090 54.44 95.22 -10.51
N ILE A 1091 53.65 96.22 -10.17
CA ILE A 1091 53.99 97.28 -9.21
C ILE A 1091 54.15 96.66 -7.81
N VAL A 1092 55.13 97.16 -7.05
CA VAL A 1092 55.39 96.83 -5.64
C VAL A 1092 55.07 98.04 -4.76
N ASN A 1093 55.48 99.24 -5.19
CA ASN A 1093 55.22 100.49 -4.50
C ASN A 1093 55.36 101.67 -5.47
N ILE A 1094 54.75 102.80 -5.16
CA ILE A 1094 54.89 104.06 -5.89
C ILE A 1094 55.22 105.15 -4.88
N SER A 1095 56.13 106.05 -5.23
CA SER A 1095 56.34 107.27 -4.43
C SER A 1095 56.35 108.52 -5.32
N ILE A 1096 55.63 109.57 -4.91
CA ILE A 1096 55.50 110.83 -5.65
C ILE A 1096 56.14 111.99 -4.88
N ASN A 1097 56.80 112.87 -5.61
CA ASN A 1097 57.67 113.91 -5.10
C ASN A 1097 57.47 115.20 -5.92
N MET A 1098 56.96 116.25 -5.29
CA MET A 1098 56.69 117.53 -5.94
C MET A 1098 57.76 118.56 -5.53
N PRO A 1099 58.71 118.94 -6.41
CA PRO A 1099 59.74 119.94 -6.11
C PRO A 1099 59.18 121.37 -6.09
N LEU A 1100 58.54 121.71 -4.98
CA LEU A 1100 57.96 123.02 -4.67
C LEU A 1100 58.45 123.52 -3.29
N LEU A 1101 58.36 124.82 -3.04
CA LEU A 1101 58.87 125.46 -1.82
C LEU A 1101 57.68 125.87 -0.94
N LEU A 1102 57.32 125.02 0.03
CA LEU A 1102 56.18 125.21 0.93
C LEU A 1102 56.38 126.39 1.89
N GLY A 1103 55.31 127.14 2.17
CA GLY A 1103 55.25 128.03 3.32
C GLY A 1103 55.25 127.27 4.67
N PRO A 1104 55.56 127.95 5.78
CA PRO A 1104 55.45 127.35 7.12
C PRO A 1104 54.03 126.83 7.38
N TYR A 1105 53.90 125.55 7.72
CA TYR A 1105 52.64 124.83 7.94
C TYR A 1105 51.72 124.75 6.70
N GLU A 1106 52.26 124.89 5.50
CA GLU A 1106 51.54 124.67 4.25
C GLU A 1106 51.62 123.19 3.82
N GLU A 1107 50.50 122.61 3.40
CA GLU A 1107 50.37 121.18 3.08
C GLU A 1107 50.00 120.97 1.60
N ILE A 1108 50.60 119.95 0.99
CA ILE A 1108 50.23 119.45 -0.33
C ILE A 1108 48.89 118.73 -0.21
N LYS A 1109 48.00 118.90 -1.19
CA LYS A 1109 46.72 118.20 -1.26
C LYS A 1109 46.59 117.62 -2.65
N ALA A 1110 46.90 116.33 -2.78
CA ALA A 1110 46.77 115.61 -4.05
C ALA A 1110 46.34 114.16 -3.84
N THR A 1111 45.54 113.61 -4.75
CA THR A 1111 45.12 112.19 -4.76
C THR A 1111 45.59 111.54 -6.05
N LEU A 1112 46.35 110.45 -5.95
CA LEU A 1112 46.80 109.66 -7.10
C LEU A 1112 45.96 108.38 -7.19
N THR A 1113 45.26 108.19 -8.32
CA THR A 1113 44.36 107.05 -8.57
C THR A 1113 44.80 106.28 -9.80
N GLN A 1114 44.86 104.94 -9.71
CA GLN A 1114 45.10 104.07 -10.86
C GLN A 1114 43.76 103.78 -11.54
N THR A 1115 43.55 104.32 -12.74
CA THR A 1115 42.29 104.19 -13.48
C THR A 1115 42.26 102.91 -14.33
N SER A 1116 43.41 102.45 -14.82
CA SER A 1116 43.59 101.13 -15.43
C SER A 1116 44.99 100.57 -15.17
N SER A 1117 45.12 99.24 -15.21
CA SER A 1117 46.41 98.54 -15.11
C SER A 1117 46.42 97.26 -15.93
N GLU A 1118 47.54 96.99 -16.59
CA GLU A 1118 47.73 95.86 -17.50
C GLU A 1118 49.03 95.11 -17.20
N THR A 1119 48.94 93.80 -17.01
CA THR A 1119 50.09 92.93 -16.75
C THR A 1119 50.19 91.89 -17.85
N LEU A 1120 51.27 91.95 -18.62
CA LEU A 1120 51.63 90.91 -19.58
C LEU A 1120 52.19 89.69 -18.83
N LEU A 1121 51.43 88.60 -18.75
CA LEU A 1121 51.74 87.41 -17.95
C LEU A 1121 52.86 86.54 -18.53
N SER A 1122 53.07 86.60 -19.85
CA SER A 1122 54.07 85.79 -20.58
C SER A 1122 54.66 86.60 -21.74
N PRO A 1123 55.87 86.26 -22.26
CA PRO A 1123 56.52 87.00 -23.34
C PRO A 1123 55.86 86.70 -24.70
N ASP A 1124 54.66 87.26 -24.90
CA ASP A 1124 53.78 87.01 -26.04
C ASP A 1124 53.94 88.07 -27.15
N MET A 1125 54.27 87.61 -28.36
CA MET A 1125 54.43 88.45 -29.55
C MET A 1125 53.10 89.06 -30.02
N ALA A 1126 51.95 88.47 -29.70
CA ALA A 1126 50.64 89.06 -29.97
C ALA A 1126 50.36 90.27 -29.06
N ALA A 1127 50.81 90.20 -27.80
CA ALA A 1127 50.69 91.33 -26.87
C ALA A 1127 51.60 92.50 -27.29
N LEU A 1128 52.79 92.25 -27.83
CA LEU A 1128 53.64 93.32 -28.40
C LEU A 1128 52.92 94.07 -29.54
N LYS A 1129 52.20 93.36 -30.42
CA LYS A 1129 51.44 93.99 -31.51
C LYS A 1129 50.27 94.86 -31.01
N TYR A 1130 49.62 94.45 -29.92
CA TYR A 1130 48.61 95.26 -29.23
C TYR A 1130 49.22 96.51 -28.58
N TYR A 1131 50.39 96.37 -27.97
CA TYR A 1131 51.06 97.45 -27.24
C TYR A 1131 51.76 98.51 -28.11
N TYR A 1132 52.11 98.18 -29.35
CA TYR A 1132 52.84 99.07 -30.28
C TYR A 1132 52.03 99.44 -31.54
N SER A 1133 50.72 99.21 -31.58
CA SER A 1133 49.86 99.62 -32.69
C SER A 1133 49.59 101.13 -32.72
N GLU A 1134 49.50 101.71 -33.92
CA GLU A 1134 49.26 103.15 -34.13
C GLU A 1134 47.80 103.55 -33.84
N GLN A 1135 47.60 104.70 -33.19
CA GLN A 1135 46.28 105.31 -33.05
C GLN A 1135 45.77 105.80 -34.41
N GLY A 1136 44.94 104.97 -35.05
CA GLY A 1136 44.41 105.21 -36.40
C GLY A 1136 44.39 103.96 -37.29
N GLY A 1137 45.08 102.88 -36.90
CA GLY A 1137 44.98 101.56 -37.53
C GLY A 1137 44.04 100.59 -36.79
N ASP A 1138 43.81 99.41 -37.38
CA ASP A 1138 43.06 98.32 -36.73
C ASP A 1138 43.75 97.88 -35.43
N ILE A 1139 43.08 98.09 -34.29
CA ILE A 1139 43.57 97.67 -32.97
C ILE A 1139 43.28 96.17 -32.80
N PRO A 1140 44.30 95.31 -32.58
CA PRO A 1140 44.08 93.87 -32.49
C PRO A 1140 43.34 93.47 -31.20
N ILE A 1141 42.64 92.34 -31.24
CA ILE A 1141 41.92 91.79 -30.08
C ILE A 1141 42.91 91.50 -28.96
N LYS A 1142 42.57 91.95 -27.74
CA LYS A 1142 43.41 91.80 -26.54
C LYS A 1142 43.70 90.32 -26.23
N PRO A 1143 44.98 89.88 -26.23
CA PRO A 1143 45.33 88.50 -25.92
C PRO A 1143 45.02 88.12 -24.46
N ALA A 1144 44.70 86.84 -24.22
CA ALA A 1144 44.48 86.29 -22.88
C ALA A 1144 45.75 86.27 -22.00
N SER A 1145 46.92 86.54 -22.59
CA SER A 1145 48.19 86.79 -21.89
C SER A 1145 48.26 88.17 -21.21
N ILE A 1146 47.32 89.09 -21.49
CA ILE A 1146 47.23 90.41 -20.84
C ILE A 1146 46.15 90.40 -19.76
N LEU A 1147 46.58 90.26 -18.50
CA LEU A 1147 45.71 90.44 -17.34
C LEU A 1147 45.34 91.93 -17.21
N SER A 1148 44.05 92.22 -17.11
CA SER A 1148 43.51 93.59 -17.04
C SER A 1148 42.84 93.84 -15.70
N ASN A 1149 43.18 94.94 -15.03
CA ASN A 1149 42.53 95.44 -13.82
C ASN A 1149 42.25 94.39 -12.72
N PRO A 1150 43.23 93.54 -12.32
CA PRO A 1150 42.99 92.44 -11.38
C PRO A 1150 42.54 92.92 -9.99
N ARG A 1151 42.81 94.18 -9.65
CA ARG A 1151 42.15 94.94 -8.59
C ARG A 1151 41.85 96.34 -9.13
N VAL A 1152 40.58 96.72 -9.20
CA VAL A 1152 40.10 97.94 -9.88
C VAL A 1152 40.18 99.17 -8.96
N SER A 1153 40.42 100.36 -9.54
CA SER A 1153 40.27 101.69 -8.91
C SER A 1153 40.92 101.86 -7.53
N GLN A 1154 42.22 101.56 -7.41
CA GLN A 1154 42.99 101.87 -6.21
C GLN A 1154 43.45 103.33 -6.21
N SER A 1155 43.66 103.91 -5.03
CA SER A 1155 44.12 105.30 -4.86
C SER A 1155 44.94 105.52 -3.60
N ILE A 1156 45.75 106.60 -3.59
CA ILE A 1156 46.51 107.10 -2.45
C ILE A 1156 46.38 108.62 -2.33
N VAL A 1157 46.62 109.16 -1.12
CA VAL A 1157 46.55 110.60 -0.82
C VAL A 1157 47.89 111.11 -0.32
N ILE A 1158 48.32 112.25 -0.86
CA ILE A 1158 49.58 112.92 -0.57
C ILE A 1158 49.30 114.20 0.22
N SER A 1159 49.95 114.34 1.38
CA SER A 1159 49.71 115.40 2.37
C SER A 1159 50.92 116.34 2.59
N ASN A 1160 52.14 115.81 2.51
CA ASN A 1160 53.38 116.58 2.68
C ASN A 1160 54.52 115.98 1.83
N GLN A 1161 55.72 116.57 1.91
CA GLN A 1161 56.88 116.11 1.12
C GLN A 1161 57.57 114.84 1.68
N GLU A 1162 57.15 114.33 2.83
CA GLU A 1162 57.70 113.10 3.43
C GLU A 1162 56.83 111.87 3.13
N ASN A 1163 55.50 112.03 3.17
CA ASN A 1163 54.50 111.01 2.84
C ASN A 1163 54.39 110.81 1.32
N LYS A 1164 55.48 110.32 0.71
CA LYS A 1164 55.57 110.12 -0.75
C LYS A 1164 54.77 108.92 -1.26
N THR A 1165 54.51 107.92 -0.40
CA THR A 1165 53.88 106.64 -0.77
C THR A 1165 52.38 106.57 -0.43
N GLY A 1166 51.84 107.57 0.28
CA GLY A 1166 50.43 107.63 0.69
C GLY A 1166 50.04 106.67 1.81
N VAL A 1167 50.99 105.93 2.39
CA VAL A 1167 50.83 105.17 3.64
C VAL A 1167 51.66 105.81 4.74
N LEU A 1168 51.04 106.08 5.90
CA LEU A 1168 51.68 106.76 7.03
C LEU A 1168 52.95 106.03 7.53
N TYR A 1169 52.97 104.70 7.42
CA TYR A 1169 54.11 103.85 7.74
C TYR A 1169 54.26 102.79 6.66
N ALA A 1170 55.25 102.94 5.77
CA ALA A 1170 55.50 102.00 4.68
C ALA A 1170 56.19 100.71 5.18
N ASN A 1171 55.42 99.78 5.76
CA ASN A 1171 55.92 98.47 6.15
C ASN A 1171 55.81 97.46 4.99
N ILE A 1172 56.95 97.04 4.45
CA ILE A 1172 57.03 96.02 3.38
C ILE A 1172 56.45 94.66 3.84
N ASN A 1173 56.47 94.39 5.15
CA ASN A 1173 56.05 93.13 5.78
C ASN A 1173 54.59 93.12 6.27
N ASP A 1174 53.69 93.94 5.73
CA ASP A 1174 52.25 93.83 6.03
C ASP A 1174 51.69 92.47 5.55
N GLU A 1175 50.64 91.95 6.20
CA GLU A 1175 49.93 90.75 5.71
C GLU A 1175 49.06 91.05 4.48
N ARG A 1176 48.76 92.33 4.25
CA ARG A 1176 47.95 92.85 3.15
C ARG A 1176 48.87 93.40 2.06
N TYR A 1177 48.40 93.36 0.83
CA TYR A 1177 49.04 94.07 -0.28
C TYR A 1177 49.04 95.58 -0.03
N LEU A 1178 50.18 96.24 -0.26
CA LEU A 1178 50.29 97.71 -0.30
C LEU A 1178 49.40 98.29 -1.43
N PRO A 1179 49.13 99.62 -1.43
CA PRO A 1179 48.49 100.27 -2.56
C PRO A 1179 49.26 100.00 -3.86
N PHE A 1180 48.52 99.59 -4.89
CA PHE A 1180 49.01 99.18 -6.22
C PHE A 1180 49.88 97.91 -6.25
N GLU A 1181 50.13 97.24 -5.12
CA GLU A 1181 50.93 96.01 -5.10
C GLU A 1181 50.25 94.87 -5.88
N GLY A 1182 50.95 94.37 -6.89
CA GLY A 1182 50.50 93.32 -7.82
C GLY A 1182 49.72 93.84 -9.04
N THR A 1183 49.40 95.12 -9.14
CA THR A 1183 48.78 95.69 -10.34
C THR A 1183 49.82 95.92 -11.45
N GLY A 1184 49.35 96.04 -12.70
CA GLY A 1184 50.24 96.21 -13.86
C GLY A 1184 50.96 97.56 -13.89
N ALA A 1185 52.25 97.56 -14.24
CA ALA A 1185 53.04 98.78 -14.39
C ALA A 1185 52.63 99.59 -15.65
N ILE A 1186 52.21 98.92 -16.72
CA ILE A 1186 51.54 99.55 -17.86
C ILE A 1186 50.17 99.99 -17.34
N SER A 1187 49.96 101.30 -17.18
CA SER A 1187 48.85 101.80 -16.37
C SER A 1187 48.51 103.26 -16.67
N SER A 1188 47.24 103.60 -16.43
CA SER A 1188 46.72 104.97 -16.52
C SER A 1188 46.43 105.52 -15.13
N TRP A 1189 46.70 106.81 -14.96
CA TRP A 1189 46.74 107.50 -13.68
C TRP A 1189 46.00 108.83 -13.74
N ARG A 1190 45.30 109.13 -12.66
CA ARG A 1190 44.71 110.45 -12.39
C ARG A 1190 45.32 111.05 -11.14
N LEU A 1191 45.91 112.22 -11.26
CA LEU A 1191 46.36 113.05 -10.15
C LEU A 1191 45.39 114.22 -9.96
N ASP A 1192 44.60 114.18 -8.89
CA ASP A 1192 43.58 115.18 -8.55
C ASP A 1192 44.12 116.14 -7.47
N PHE A 1193 44.08 117.45 -7.76
CA PHE A 1193 44.42 118.55 -6.86
C PHE A 1193 43.14 119.26 -6.39
N PRO A 1194 42.47 118.77 -5.32
CA PRO A 1194 41.16 119.27 -4.92
C PRO A 1194 41.23 120.75 -4.52
N ARG A 1195 40.29 121.55 -5.07
CA ARG A 1195 40.15 123.00 -4.85
C ARG A 1195 41.27 123.86 -5.47
N ALA A 1196 41.71 123.51 -6.68
CA ALA A 1196 42.67 124.27 -7.49
C ALA A 1196 42.28 125.75 -7.72
N ASP A 1197 40.98 126.07 -7.67
CA ASP A 1197 40.42 127.42 -7.71
C ASP A 1197 40.88 128.32 -6.54
N LYS A 1198 41.19 127.71 -5.38
CA LYS A 1198 41.42 128.48 -4.15
C LYS A 1198 42.86 128.97 -4.05
N LEU A 1199 42.98 130.23 -3.64
CA LEU A 1199 44.21 131.03 -3.65
C LEU A 1199 45.42 130.38 -2.94
N GLN A 1200 45.20 129.47 -1.98
CA GLN A 1200 46.27 128.63 -1.40
C GLN A 1200 46.75 127.55 -2.39
N GLN A 1201 45.84 126.69 -2.86
CA GLN A 1201 46.17 125.60 -3.79
C GLN A 1201 46.68 126.14 -5.13
N SER A 1202 46.07 127.21 -5.65
CA SER A 1202 46.51 127.91 -6.86
C SER A 1202 47.94 128.44 -6.77
N ARG A 1203 48.38 128.94 -5.60
CA ARG A 1203 49.79 129.33 -5.38
C ARG A 1203 50.74 128.14 -5.44
N LEU A 1204 50.36 127.01 -4.84
CA LEU A 1204 51.16 125.77 -4.90
C LEU A 1204 51.27 125.24 -6.33
N ILE A 1205 50.15 125.22 -7.06
CA ILE A 1205 50.09 124.82 -8.48
C ILE A 1205 50.99 125.73 -9.34
N ASN A 1206 50.88 127.05 -9.18
CA ASN A 1206 51.72 128.02 -9.88
C ASN A 1206 53.21 127.97 -9.48
N ALA A 1207 53.56 127.28 -8.39
CA ALA A 1207 54.94 127.06 -7.94
C ALA A 1207 55.52 125.69 -8.37
N LEU A 1208 54.72 124.83 -9.02
CA LEU A 1208 55.19 123.55 -9.55
C LEU A 1208 56.16 123.75 -10.71
N LYS A 1209 57.39 123.27 -10.56
CA LYS A 1209 58.40 123.22 -11.64
C LYS A 1209 58.40 121.89 -12.39
N ASP A 1210 57.94 120.84 -11.73
CA ASP A 1210 57.78 119.47 -12.20
C ASP A 1210 56.92 118.70 -11.17
N ILE A 1211 56.50 117.48 -11.50
CA ILE A 1211 56.00 116.47 -10.58
C ILE A 1211 56.73 115.17 -10.90
N VAL A 1212 57.44 114.59 -9.93
CA VAL A 1212 58.29 113.41 -10.13
C VAL A 1212 57.67 112.19 -9.46
N ILE A 1213 57.52 111.08 -10.18
CA ILE A 1213 56.94 109.83 -9.65
C ILE A 1213 57.93 108.68 -9.84
N GLU A 1214 58.28 108.02 -8.74
CA GLU A 1214 59.15 106.86 -8.67
C GLU A 1214 58.30 105.58 -8.57
N PHE A 1215 58.28 104.81 -9.66
CA PHE A 1215 57.61 103.51 -9.74
C PHE A 1215 58.59 102.40 -9.36
N ARG A 1216 58.30 101.66 -8.29
CA ARG A 1216 59.01 100.44 -7.91
C ARG A 1216 58.20 99.24 -8.37
N TYR A 1217 58.72 98.47 -9.31
CA TYR A 1217 58.04 97.31 -9.89
C TYR A 1217 58.96 96.09 -9.94
N THR A 1218 58.36 94.91 -9.99
CA THR A 1218 59.06 93.67 -10.35
C THR A 1218 58.82 93.31 -11.80
N ALA A 1219 59.77 92.63 -12.43
CA ALA A 1219 59.63 92.10 -13.78
C ALA A 1219 60.37 90.75 -13.97
N GLN A 1220 60.09 90.07 -15.08
CA GLN A 1220 60.82 88.90 -15.57
C GLN A 1220 61.41 89.17 -16.95
N THR A 1221 62.59 88.62 -17.25
CA THR A 1221 63.23 88.77 -18.56
C THR A 1221 62.60 87.83 -19.59
N GLY A 1222 62.19 88.36 -20.74
CA GLY A 1222 61.77 87.55 -21.88
C GLY A 1222 62.91 86.74 -22.49
N ASN A 1223 62.59 85.89 -23.46
CA ASN A 1223 63.63 85.24 -24.28
C ASN A 1223 64.28 86.26 -25.23
N THR A 1224 65.43 85.90 -25.82
CA THR A 1224 66.19 86.80 -26.71
C THR A 1224 65.34 87.32 -27.87
N VAL A 1225 64.51 86.47 -28.47
CA VAL A 1225 63.61 86.83 -29.59
C VAL A 1225 62.63 87.95 -29.20
N PHE A 1226 62.03 87.87 -28.01
CA PHE A 1226 61.14 88.90 -27.48
C PHE A 1226 61.90 90.21 -27.20
N THR A 1227 63.10 90.12 -26.62
CA THR A 1227 63.98 91.26 -26.33
C THR A 1227 64.47 91.96 -27.61
N ASP A 1228 64.82 91.22 -28.66
CA ASP A 1228 65.28 91.75 -29.94
C ASP A 1228 64.15 92.47 -30.70
N GLU A 1229 62.94 91.92 -30.70
CA GLU A 1229 61.77 92.54 -31.34
C GLU A 1229 61.34 93.83 -30.60
N VAL A 1230 61.30 93.81 -29.26
CA VAL A 1230 61.08 95.04 -28.48
C VAL A 1230 62.17 96.07 -28.79
N SER A 1231 63.44 95.66 -28.86
CA SER A 1231 64.56 96.54 -29.22
C SER A 1231 64.43 97.12 -30.64
N ARG A 1232 63.80 96.40 -31.57
CA ARG A 1232 63.48 96.91 -32.91
C ARG A 1232 62.37 97.96 -32.84
N LEU A 1233 61.25 97.67 -32.17
CA LEU A 1233 60.11 98.57 -32.03
C LEU A 1233 60.50 99.88 -31.34
N VAL A 1234 61.25 99.83 -30.24
CA VAL A 1234 61.77 101.03 -29.54
C VAL A 1234 62.64 101.90 -30.47
N ARG A 1235 63.46 101.30 -31.35
CA ARG A 1235 64.26 102.04 -32.35
C ARG A 1235 63.40 102.68 -33.44
N GLU A 1236 62.30 102.05 -33.83
CA GLU A 1236 61.36 102.58 -34.83
C GLU A 1236 60.54 103.75 -34.25
N SER A 1237 60.01 103.62 -33.03
CA SER A 1237 59.36 104.72 -32.30
C SER A 1237 60.31 105.91 -32.07
N ASN A 1238 61.55 105.66 -31.63
CA ASN A 1238 62.53 106.72 -31.39
C ASN A 1238 63.08 107.38 -32.68
N LYS A 1239 62.93 106.75 -33.86
CA LYS A 1239 63.18 107.42 -35.15
C LYS A 1239 62.05 108.38 -35.51
N ARG A 1240 60.79 107.95 -35.35
CA ARG A 1240 59.60 108.77 -35.63
C ARG A 1240 59.60 110.07 -34.81
N PHE A 1241 59.89 109.97 -33.51
CA PHE A 1241 60.05 111.10 -32.59
C PHE A 1241 61.26 112.03 -32.89
N ARG A 1242 62.04 111.77 -33.94
CA ARG A 1242 63.10 112.68 -34.45
C ARG A 1242 62.84 113.17 -35.87
N GLN A 1243 61.65 112.89 -36.41
CA GLN A 1243 61.18 113.32 -37.73
C GLN A 1243 59.88 114.12 -37.66
N GLN A 1244 59.37 114.31 -36.45
CA GLN A 1244 58.38 115.29 -36.02
C GLN A 1244 59.12 116.34 -35.17
#